data_AF-A0A9X5U5N6-F1
#
_entry.id   AF-A0A9X5U5N6-F1
#
_cell.length_a   1.000
_cell.length_b   1.000
_cell.length_c   1.000
_cell.angle_alpha   90.00
_cell.angle_beta   90.00
_cell.angle_gamma   90.00
#
_symmetry.space_group_name_H-M   'P 1'
#
loop_
_entity.id
_entity.type
_entity.pdbx_description
1 polymer ?
#
loop_
_entity_poly.entity_id
_entity_poly.type
_entity_poly.pdbx_seq_one_letter_code
_entity_poly.pdbx_strand_id
1 'polypeptide(L)'
;MNLLPNSGKFWLKFLIFSLIAVIATAAGLYASVYNFFTHKRIETLTQSALQSTQRTILFSPEIRRSWFPRPTLTLKNVVISYPNSTQAAIHIKETNIGIGWSSLWNDTPIIEKWVLKGADVSIERTENGKWSLQDLWQQPRNTATLNRLVVENSTLRLKLDNTPYTIEDFSLNLRSEDSDGRRFKIGGNIRNPQFPLEWNGNGLLQTNAANWSIPELRFEAQSRRDQNTVKINITSALDWQTQNHTLQVSNINLRADSVQQNLHLTAQAPLLIFKDNHLSLNAVSGAFTAGSPDSQWDGSFKLDKTNLRPSVITLDSFDLNGRYKNQLRQTSFTVSGPMLWQKKTGLQSDSLRITTLQDTVNRLPQPRFISMLDGNFSLTDSGNWQGSFKGTFDRQPVALSLKYQTQAEQKPRLEAGVALQKLNLTPYLEDFQAGSDDPYPKFLNHANTPDIEASIKVNNIQTPGFQLDNVETRLTANNEHITLSNFKAGLYGGRTEGGISIANTTPLSYHLQQNAESVQIQPLLQDLFGFHSFSGNGNAVIDLTTKGNNREQMLKNLNGMLTLNISEGAWHGIDMDNILKNGIISKDNTQQTPPPKTPFHHFVLNSEIDKGISRHVNTELFSDSLHVVSSGYTDLSTQELSEDLLIRNALNPQNKPIPLKIRGTVQNPSITIDYNRLTDGLNSPQEKQKALENTLREQWQWINPNRK
;
A
#
# COMPACT_ATOMS: atom_id res chain seq x y z
N MET A 1 19.22 -15.63 93.65
CA MET A 1 17.81 -15.25 93.94
C MET A 1 17.84 -13.93 94.71
N ASN A 2 17.13 -12.92 94.20
CA ASN A 2 16.78 -11.62 94.82
C ASN A 2 17.90 -10.63 95.21
N LEU A 3 18.23 -9.74 94.26
CA LEU A 3 18.64 -8.36 94.55
C LEU A 3 17.62 -7.41 93.89
N LEU A 4 16.45 -7.29 94.52
CA LEU A 4 15.53 -6.17 94.33
C LEU A 4 15.80 -5.17 95.47
N PRO A 5 16.49 -4.03 95.23
CA PRO A 5 16.43 -2.93 96.18
C PRO A 5 15.09 -2.19 96.00
N ASN A 6 14.59 -1.59 97.08
CA ASN A 6 13.41 -0.72 97.17
C ASN A 6 13.42 0.43 96.14
N SER A 7 13.10 0.11 94.87
CA SER A 7 13.34 0.98 93.71
C SER A 7 12.04 1.48 93.06
N GLY A 8 10.88 1.08 93.61
CA GLY A 8 9.56 1.48 93.09
C GLY A 8 9.34 2.99 93.13
N LYS A 9 9.73 3.69 94.21
CA LYS A 9 9.52 5.15 94.32
C LYS A 9 10.44 5.98 93.42
N PHE A 10 11.68 5.53 93.18
CA PHE A 10 12.62 6.25 92.30
C PHE A 10 12.26 6.04 90.83
N TRP A 11 12.02 4.80 90.39
CA TRP A 11 11.55 4.54 89.02
C TRP A 11 10.17 5.10 88.76
N LEU A 12 9.26 5.12 89.74
CA LEU A 12 7.97 5.78 89.59
C LEU A 12 8.12 7.30 89.49
N LYS A 13 8.97 7.94 90.30
CA LYS A 13 9.26 9.40 90.17
C LYS A 13 9.98 9.74 88.87
N PHE A 14 10.91 8.89 88.42
CA PHE A 14 11.62 9.05 87.14
C PHE A 14 10.67 8.81 85.96
N LEU A 15 9.79 7.81 86.01
CA LEU A 15 8.74 7.59 85.01
C LEU A 15 7.74 8.73 85.00
N ILE A 16 7.28 9.22 86.15
CA ILE A 16 6.37 10.36 86.25
C ILE A 16 7.04 11.63 85.75
N PHE A 17 8.30 11.89 86.13
CA PHE A 17 9.04 13.07 85.67
C PHE A 17 9.33 12.99 84.16
N SER A 18 9.73 11.82 83.65
CA SER A 18 9.93 11.58 82.21
C SER A 18 8.61 11.74 81.45
N LEU A 19 7.50 11.21 81.97
CA LEU A 19 6.16 11.38 81.39
C LEU A 19 5.73 12.85 81.41
N ILE A 20 5.93 13.57 82.50
CA ILE A 20 5.63 15.00 82.61
C ILE A 20 6.52 15.82 81.67
N ALA A 21 7.81 15.50 81.56
CA ALA A 21 8.74 16.17 80.66
C ALA A 21 8.38 15.93 79.19
N VAL A 22 7.97 14.70 78.84
CA VAL A 22 7.46 14.35 77.51
C VAL A 22 6.15 15.09 77.22
N ILE A 23 5.22 15.14 78.18
CA ILE A 23 3.94 15.87 78.04
C ILE A 23 4.18 17.38 77.92
N ALA A 24 5.08 17.96 78.73
CA ALA A 24 5.42 19.39 78.68
C ALA A 24 6.12 19.75 77.37
N THR A 25 7.02 18.90 76.89
CA THR A 25 7.66 19.05 75.59
C THR A 25 6.63 18.94 74.47
N ALA A 26 5.74 17.94 74.50
CA ALA A 26 4.65 17.79 73.55
C ALA A 26 3.69 19.00 73.56
N ALA A 27 3.36 19.53 74.73
CA ALA A 27 2.53 20.73 74.89
C ALA A 27 3.23 21.99 74.36
N GLY A 28 4.53 22.15 74.62
CA GLY A 28 5.33 23.26 74.09
C GLY A 28 5.49 23.20 72.56
N LEU A 29 5.71 22.01 72.02
CA LEU A 29 5.75 21.75 70.58
C LEU A 29 4.39 22.01 69.93
N TYR A 30 3.29 21.55 70.55
CA TYR A 30 1.92 21.84 70.13
C TYR A 30 1.66 23.36 70.11
N ALA A 31 1.95 24.07 71.21
CA ALA A 31 1.76 25.51 71.30
C ALA A 31 2.58 26.28 70.25
N SER A 32 3.83 25.86 70.01
CA SER A 32 4.71 26.46 68.99
C SER A 32 4.13 26.37 67.59
N VAL A 33 3.62 25.20 67.20
CA VAL A 33 2.95 24.98 65.90
C VAL A 33 1.72 25.88 65.77
N TYR A 34 0.87 25.96 66.80
CA TYR A 34 -0.35 26.77 66.75
C TYR A 34 -0.08 28.28 66.74
N ASN A 35 0.96 28.74 67.43
CA ASN A 35 1.37 30.14 67.44
C ASN A 35 2.05 30.56 66.12
N PHE A 36 2.86 29.68 65.53
CA PHE A 36 3.54 29.96 64.28
C PHE A 36 2.58 29.99 63.08
N PHE A 37 1.63 29.05 63.01
CA PHE A 37 0.69 28.93 61.89
C PHE A 37 -0.62 29.70 62.09
N THR A 38 -0.57 30.97 62.51
CA THR A 38 -1.76 31.82 62.59
C THR A 38 -2.22 32.27 61.20
N HIS A 39 -3.53 32.51 61.02
CA HIS A 39 -4.12 32.89 59.73
C HIS A 39 -3.44 34.14 59.14
N LYS A 40 -3.37 35.23 59.92
CA LYS A 40 -2.71 36.49 59.54
C LYS A 40 -1.25 36.33 59.13
N ARG A 41 -0.49 35.45 59.81
CA ARG A 41 0.92 35.21 59.50
C ARG A 41 1.08 34.41 58.21
N ILE A 42 0.21 33.41 57.98
CA ILE A 42 0.21 32.63 56.74
C ILE A 42 -0.17 33.53 55.56
N GLU A 43 -1.21 34.37 55.68
CA GLU A 43 -1.56 35.36 54.65
C GLU A 43 -0.36 36.23 54.32
N THR A 44 0.25 36.86 55.33
CA THR A 44 1.41 37.75 55.16
C THR A 44 2.58 37.03 54.47
N LEU A 45 2.90 35.79 54.87
CA LEU A 45 3.96 34.99 54.25
C LEU A 45 3.65 34.63 52.80
N THR A 46 2.42 34.19 52.52
CA THR A 46 1.99 33.79 51.17
C THR A 46 1.91 34.98 50.21
N GLN A 47 1.48 36.15 50.69
CA GLN A 47 1.44 37.36 49.89
C GLN A 47 2.85 37.88 49.63
N SER A 48 3.73 37.89 50.64
CA SER A 48 5.14 38.28 50.49
C SER A 48 5.88 37.38 49.49
N ALA A 49 5.60 36.07 49.50
CA ALA A 49 6.20 35.11 48.56
C ALA A 49 5.78 35.35 47.09
N LEU A 50 4.63 35.99 46.85
CA LEU A 50 4.08 36.27 45.51
C LEU A 50 4.13 37.76 45.13
N GLN A 51 4.70 38.64 45.96
CA GLN A 51 4.74 40.09 45.71
C GLN A 51 5.34 40.46 44.34
N SER A 52 6.35 39.72 43.89
CA SER A 52 7.04 39.93 42.59
C SER A 52 6.26 39.42 41.38
N THR A 53 5.16 38.68 41.58
CA THR A 53 4.40 37.99 40.51
C THR A 53 3.11 38.69 40.10
N GLN A 54 2.70 39.74 40.83
CA GLN A 54 1.41 40.43 40.63
C GLN A 54 0.18 39.49 40.73
N ARG A 55 0.30 38.40 41.48
CA ARG A 55 -0.78 37.42 41.73
C ARG A 55 -1.32 37.56 43.14
N THR A 56 -2.57 37.16 43.33
CA THR A 56 -3.16 37.00 44.66
C THR A 56 -3.29 35.52 45.01
N ILE A 57 -3.19 35.21 46.30
CA ILE A 57 -3.43 33.88 46.84
C ILE A 57 -4.53 33.96 47.90
N LEU A 58 -5.55 33.14 47.74
CA LEU A 58 -6.69 33.04 48.64
C LEU A 58 -6.80 31.61 49.14
N PHE A 59 -7.23 31.41 50.38
CA PHE A 59 -7.48 30.08 50.94
C PHE A 59 -8.60 30.16 51.99
N SER A 60 -9.21 29.02 52.30
CA SER A 60 -10.30 28.97 53.28
C SER A 60 -9.82 29.39 54.68
N PRO A 61 -10.66 30.07 55.48
CA PRO A 61 -10.30 30.46 56.85
C PRO A 61 -10.07 29.25 57.78
N GLU A 62 -10.60 28.08 57.43
CA GLU A 62 -10.40 26.82 58.14
C GLU A 62 -8.99 26.23 57.93
N ILE A 63 -8.07 26.54 58.83
CA ILE A 63 -6.70 26.01 58.83
C ILE A 63 -6.59 24.84 59.82
N ARG A 64 -6.24 23.64 59.33
CA ARG A 64 -5.93 22.49 60.20
C ARG A 64 -4.42 22.39 60.45
N ARG A 65 -4.05 21.99 61.67
CA ARG A 65 -2.66 21.93 62.14
C ARG A 65 -2.44 20.60 62.85
N SER A 66 -1.36 19.91 62.48
CA SER A 66 -0.86 18.73 63.23
C SER A 66 0.58 18.97 63.64
N TRP A 67 0.99 18.42 64.78
CA TRP A 67 2.34 18.57 65.31
C TRP A 67 3.14 17.25 65.29
N PHE A 68 2.48 16.09 65.31
CA PHE A 68 3.13 14.77 65.30
C PHE A 68 2.82 14.00 64.00
N PRO A 69 3.81 13.31 63.39
CA PRO A 69 5.23 13.23 63.75
C PRO A 69 6.04 14.51 63.44
N ARG A 70 5.46 15.45 62.68
CA ARG A 70 6.08 16.75 62.34
C ARG A 70 5.05 17.87 62.21
N PRO A 71 5.45 19.14 62.33
CA PRO A 71 4.60 20.30 62.07
C PRO A 71 4.02 20.24 60.66
N THR A 72 2.70 20.18 60.57
CA THR A 72 1.97 20.09 59.31
C THR A 72 0.86 21.12 59.28
N LEU A 73 0.87 21.94 58.24
CA LEU A 73 -0.15 22.92 57.92
C LEU A 73 -1.04 22.37 56.80
N THR A 74 -2.36 22.33 57.02
CA THR A 74 -3.33 21.95 56.00
C THR A 74 -4.19 23.14 55.63
N LEU A 75 -4.14 23.54 54.35
CA LEU A 75 -4.97 24.59 53.77
C LEU A 75 -5.98 23.97 52.80
N LYS A 76 -7.19 24.51 52.75
CA LYS A 76 -8.26 24.09 51.83
C LYS A 76 -8.62 25.21 50.85
N ASN A 77 -9.05 24.82 49.65
CA ASN A 77 -9.47 25.70 48.56
C ASN A 77 -8.47 26.84 48.31
N VAL A 78 -7.20 26.48 48.08
CA VAL A 78 -6.15 27.45 47.78
C VAL A 78 -6.27 27.88 46.32
N VAL A 79 -6.47 29.16 46.06
CA VAL A 79 -6.57 29.74 44.72
C VAL A 79 -5.41 30.69 44.51
N ILE A 80 -4.66 30.50 43.42
CA ILE A 80 -3.66 31.47 42.93
C ILE A 80 -4.18 32.04 41.62
N SER A 81 -4.26 33.38 41.54
CA SER A 81 -4.81 34.07 40.37
C SER A 81 -3.84 34.16 39.20
N TYR A 82 -4.36 34.49 38.01
CA TYR A 82 -3.55 35.06 36.93
C TYR A 82 -2.99 36.45 37.34
N PRO A 83 -1.86 36.90 36.76
CA PRO A 83 -1.30 38.22 37.06
C PRO A 83 -2.32 39.32 36.77
N ASN A 84 -2.52 40.25 37.70
CA ASN A 84 -3.49 41.36 37.61
C ASN A 84 -4.94 40.92 37.32
N SER A 85 -5.32 39.69 37.66
CA SER A 85 -6.67 39.15 37.42
C SER A 85 -7.23 38.48 38.67
N THR A 86 -8.56 38.38 38.74
CA THR A 86 -9.28 37.60 39.77
C THR A 86 -9.57 36.16 39.33
N GLN A 87 -9.27 35.81 38.07
CA GLN A 87 -9.43 34.46 37.55
C GLN A 87 -8.38 33.53 38.15
N ALA A 88 -8.82 32.34 38.57
CA ALA A 88 -7.94 31.31 39.12
C ALA A 88 -7.07 30.70 38.01
N ALA A 89 -5.74 30.77 38.18
CA ALA A 89 -4.77 30.06 37.35
C ALA A 89 -4.43 28.67 37.95
N ILE A 90 -4.46 28.58 39.28
CA ILE A 90 -4.24 27.36 40.06
C ILE A 90 -5.32 27.30 41.13
N HIS A 91 -6.04 26.19 41.22
CA HIS A 91 -6.99 25.94 42.30
C HIS A 91 -6.71 24.59 42.95
N ILE A 92 -6.40 24.55 44.25
CA ILE A 92 -6.02 23.35 44.99
C ILE A 92 -7.08 23.08 46.06
N LYS A 93 -7.77 21.94 45.96
CA LYS A 93 -8.81 21.55 46.96
C LYS A 93 -8.24 21.41 48.37
N GLU A 94 -7.11 20.73 48.51
CA GLU A 94 -6.41 20.58 49.79
C GLU A 94 -4.91 20.53 49.57
N THR A 95 -4.15 21.26 50.39
CA THR A 95 -2.70 21.13 50.46
C THR A 95 -2.22 20.87 51.88
N ASN A 96 -1.28 19.94 52.03
CA ASN A 96 -0.63 19.62 53.30
C ASN A 96 0.86 19.95 53.20
N ILE A 97 1.31 20.90 54.01
CA ILE A 97 2.69 21.42 54.04
C ILE A 97 3.32 20.96 55.35
N GLY A 98 4.12 19.90 55.27
CA GLY A 98 4.94 19.40 56.38
C GLY A 98 6.28 20.14 56.42
N ILE A 99 6.54 20.80 57.53
CA ILE A 99 7.72 21.64 57.74
C ILE A 99 8.65 20.94 58.75
N GLY A 100 9.96 21.03 58.54
CA GLY A 100 10.93 20.51 59.50
C GLY A 100 10.93 21.32 60.79
N TRP A 101 11.07 20.67 61.95
CA TRP A 101 11.04 21.33 63.26
C TRP A 101 12.01 22.52 63.37
N SER A 102 13.21 22.41 62.81
CA SER A 102 14.22 23.48 62.77
C SER A 102 13.72 24.77 62.11
N SER A 103 12.76 24.68 61.19
CA SER A 103 12.20 25.83 60.47
C SER A 103 11.32 26.73 61.32
N LEU A 104 10.89 26.27 62.51
CA LEU A 104 10.12 27.12 63.43
C LEU A 104 11.02 28.16 64.14
N TRP A 105 12.34 27.97 64.07
CA TRP A 105 13.34 28.80 64.76
C TRP A 105 14.47 29.31 63.85
N ASN A 106 14.48 28.92 62.57
CA ASN A 106 15.46 29.38 61.56
C ASN A 106 14.80 30.30 60.52
N ASP A 107 15.60 31.21 59.93
CA ASP A 107 15.12 32.21 58.95
C ASP A 107 14.72 31.62 57.59
N THR A 108 15.24 30.45 57.23
CA THR A 108 14.91 29.75 55.97
C THR A 108 14.04 28.52 56.24
N PRO A 109 12.77 28.49 55.79
CA PRO A 109 11.90 27.35 56.03
C PRO A 109 12.27 26.14 55.17
N ILE A 110 12.33 24.96 55.79
CA ILE A 110 12.57 23.67 55.14
C ILE A 110 11.23 22.93 55.02
N ILE A 111 10.75 22.76 53.80
CA ILE A 111 9.53 22.00 53.50
C ILE A 111 9.93 20.54 53.28
N GLU A 112 9.71 19.71 54.30
CA GLU A 112 10.05 18.29 54.23
C GLU A 112 9.10 17.49 53.33
N LYS A 113 7.81 17.85 53.31
CA LYS A 113 6.81 17.21 52.45
C LYS A 113 5.69 18.17 52.11
N TRP A 114 5.48 18.40 50.83
CA TRP A 114 4.35 19.14 50.32
C TRP A 114 3.42 18.19 49.56
N VAL A 115 2.15 18.14 49.96
CA VAL A 115 1.11 17.36 49.28
C VAL A 115 0.08 18.31 48.69
N LEU A 116 -0.23 18.14 47.41
CA LEU A 116 -1.27 18.84 46.67
C LEU A 116 -2.32 17.81 46.26
N LYS A 117 -3.56 17.97 46.72
CA LYS A 117 -4.68 17.07 46.37
C LYS A 117 -5.72 17.83 45.59
N GLY A 118 -6.08 17.31 44.41
CA GLY A 118 -7.12 17.92 43.58
C GLY A 118 -6.75 19.31 43.10
N ALA A 119 -5.52 19.51 42.62
CA ALA A 119 -5.13 20.76 41.98
C ALA A 119 -5.68 20.81 40.56
N ASP A 120 -6.36 21.89 40.17
CA ASP A 120 -6.72 22.22 38.78
C ASP A 120 -5.80 23.37 38.35
N VAL A 121 -4.95 23.10 37.35
CA VAL A 121 -3.89 24.00 36.90
C VAL A 121 -4.04 24.28 35.42
N SER A 122 -4.09 25.55 35.04
CA SER A 122 -4.13 25.99 33.65
C SER A 122 -2.80 26.62 33.23
N ILE A 123 -2.17 26.03 32.21
CA ILE A 123 -0.92 26.51 31.61
C ILE A 123 -1.18 26.85 30.15
N GLU A 124 -0.88 28.08 29.77
CA GLU A 124 -1.15 28.61 28.44
C GLU A 124 0.12 29.27 27.89
N ARG A 125 0.36 29.13 26.59
CA ARG A 125 1.43 29.89 25.92
C ARG A 125 0.87 31.25 25.49
N THR A 126 1.44 32.32 26.04
CA THR A 126 1.07 33.70 25.70
C THR A 126 1.50 34.06 24.27
N GLU A 127 0.93 35.12 23.69
CA GLU A 127 1.28 35.61 22.35
C GLU A 127 2.78 35.94 22.20
N ASN A 128 3.43 36.33 23.30
CA ASN A 128 4.86 36.60 23.37
C ASN A 128 5.73 35.34 23.53
N GLY A 129 5.14 34.14 23.38
CA GLY A 129 5.82 32.85 23.47
C GLY A 129 6.17 32.38 24.90
N LYS A 130 5.89 33.19 25.93
CA LYS A 130 6.12 32.89 27.35
C LYS A 130 4.99 32.02 27.94
N TRP A 131 5.30 31.20 28.94
CA TRP A 131 4.29 30.40 29.64
C TRP A 131 3.54 31.22 30.69
N SER A 132 2.23 30.98 30.84
CA SER A 132 1.35 31.72 31.75
C SER A 132 1.72 31.61 33.23
N LEU A 133 2.53 30.62 33.62
CA LEU A 133 3.03 30.39 34.98
C LEU A 133 4.56 30.54 35.10
N GLN A 134 5.23 31.06 34.06
CA GLN A 134 6.69 31.13 33.99
C GLN A 134 7.31 31.94 35.14
N ASP A 135 6.62 32.99 35.58
CA ASP A 135 6.98 33.88 36.69
C ASP A 135 7.06 33.17 38.05
N LEU A 136 6.32 32.07 38.24
CA LEU A 136 6.33 31.30 39.48
C LEU A 136 7.60 30.45 39.62
N TRP A 137 8.20 30.00 38.52
CA TRP A 137 9.34 29.07 38.54
C TRP A 137 10.69 29.76 38.25
N GLN A 138 10.66 31.03 37.84
CA GLN A 138 11.83 31.88 37.64
C GLN A 138 12.25 32.66 38.90
N GLN A 139 11.53 32.49 40.03
CA GLN A 139 11.89 33.11 41.30
C GLN A 139 13.28 32.64 41.78
N PRO A 140 14.10 33.52 42.39
CA PRO A 140 15.39 33.15 42.95
C PRO A 140 15.25 32.03 44.00
N ARG A 141 16.11 31.01 43.93
CA ARG A 141 16.13 29.77 44.77
C ARG A 141 16.27 29.99 46.30
N ASN A 142 16.25 31.22 46.79
CA ASN A 142 16.60 31.58 48.17
C ASN A 142 15.43 31.58 49.16
N THR A 143 14.23 31.14 48.79
CA THR A 143 13.02 31.34 49.60
C THR A 143 12.54 30.14 50.42
N ALA A 144 12.84 28.90 50.03
CA ALA A 144 12.61 27.67 50.82
C ALA A 144 13.23 26.44 50.13
N THR A 145 13.71 25.46 50.89
CA THR A 145 14.14 24.16 50.33
C THR A 145 13.00 23.14 50.39
N LEU A 146 12.64 22.53 49.25
CA LEU A 146 11.61 21.49 49.14
C LEU A 146 12.24 20.10 49.00
N ASN A 147 12.00 19.22 49.97
CA ASN A 147 12.55 17.87 49.97
C ASN A 147 11.66 16.87 49.24
N ARG A 148 10.36 16.87 49.50
CA ARG A 148 9.41 15.92 48.89
C ARG A 148 8.16 16.62 48.39
N LEU A 149 7.78 16.35 47.14
CA LEU A 149 6.54 16.84 46.53
C LEU A 149 5.65 15.66 46.15
N VAL A 150 4.38 15.73 46.52
CA VAL A 150 3.37 14.75 46.15
C VAL A 150 2.16 15.50 45.59
N VAL A 151 1.75 15.15 44.38
CA VAL A 151 0.55 15.64 43.71
C VAL A 151 -0.36 14.44 43.49
N GLU A 152 -1.63 14.58 43.87
CA GLU A 152 -2.63 13.50 43.83
C GLU A 152 -3.92 14.01 43.18
N ASN A 153 -4.53 13.18 42.33
CA ASN A 153 -5.87 13.38 41.75
C ASN A 153 -6.07 14.78 41.16
N SER A 154 -5.07 15.29 40.45
CA SER A 154 -5.05 16.67 39.93
C SER A 154 -5.41 16.71 38.45
N THR A 155 -5.78 17.89 37.96
CA THR A 155 -6.10 18.15 36.56
C THR A 155 -5.15 19.21 36.03
N LEU A 156 -4.47 18.89 34.92
CA LEU A 156 -3.61 19.82 34.20
C LEU A 156 -4.24 20.17 32.86
N ARG A 157 -4.50 21.45 32.62
CA ARG A 157 -5.05 21.99 31.37
C ARG A 157 -3.95 22.74 30.66
N LEU A 158 -3.55 22.25 29.49
CA LEU A 158 -2.53 22.86 28.65
C LEU A 158 -3.20 23.46 27.42
N LYS A 159 -2.93 24.74 27.12
CA LYS A 159 -3.38 25.39 25.89
C LYS A 159 -2.16 25.70 25.02
N LEU A 160 -1.99 24.91 23.95
CA LEU A 160 -0.92 25.02 22.96
C LEU A 160 -1.54 25.43 21.62
N ASP A 161 -1.13 26.57 21.06
CA ASP A 161 -1.62 27.07 19.76
C ASP A 161 -3.16 27.02 19.62
N ASN A 162 -3.85 27.44 20.69
CA ASN A 162 -5.30 27.43 20.84
C ASN A 162 -5.98 26.04 20.89
N THR A 163 -5.21 24.96 20.97
CA THR A 163 -5.71 23.59 21.18
C THR A 163 -5.67 23.23 22.67
N PRO A 164 -6.81 22.88 23.29
CA PRO A 164 -6.84 22.49 24.69
C PRO A 164 -6.49 21.01 24.87
N TYR A 165 -5.55 20.72 25.77
CA TYR A 165 -5.21 19.38 26.23
C TYR A 165 -5.52 19.28 27.72
N THR A 166 -6.25 18.25 28.13
CA THR A 166 -6.56 18.00 29.54
C THR A 166 -5.97 16.68 29.98
N ILE A 167 -5.16 16.72 31.03
CA ILE A 167 -4.65 15.56 31.74
C ILE A 167 -5.38 15.49 33.06
N GLU A 168 -6.11 14.42 33.28
CA GLU A 168 -6.82 14.14 34.52
C GLU A 168 -6.08 13.10 35.36
N ASP A 169 -6.48 12.94 36.62
CA ASP A 169 -5.85 12.04 37.59
C ASP A 169 -4.32 12.20 37.63
N PHE A 170 -3.85 13.41 37.36
CA PHE A 170 -2.45 13.74 37.34
C PHE A 170 -1.86 13.49 38.73
N SER A 171 -0.80 12.69 38.75
CA SER A 171 -0.05 12.37 39.94
C SER A 171 1.44 12.57 39.72
N LEU A 172 2.11 13.09 40.73
CA LEU A 172 3.55 13.29 40.75
C LEU A 172 4.05 12.98 42.15
N ASN A 173 5.06 12.13 42.28
CA ASN A 173 5.71 11.82 43.55
C ASN A 173 7.21 11.98 43.37
N LEU A 174 7.72 13.15 43.76
CA LEU A 174 9.14 13.48 43.76
C LEU A 174 9.69 13.23 45.18
N ARG A 175 10.59 12.27 45.30
CA ARG A 175 11.22 11.90 46.58
C ARG A 175 12.33 12.88 46.96
N SER A 176 12.76 12.78 48.22
CA SER A 176 13.96 13.45 48.70
C SER A 176 15.18 13.08 47.87
N GLU A 177 16.10 14.03 47.80
CA GLU A 177 17.39 13.85 47.16
C GLU A 177 18.24 12.85 47.95
N ASP A 178 18.85 11.93 47.22
CA ASP A 178 19.82 10.95 47.70
C ASP A 178 21.16 11.18 46.97
N SER A 179 22.20 10.42 47.29
CA SER A 179 23.52 10.48 46.63
C SER A 179 23.45 10.42 45.09
N ASP A 180 22.48 9.68 44.54
CA ASP A 180 22.30 9.51 43.09
C ASP A 180 21.37 10.56 42.44
N GLY A 181 20.66 11.39 43.23
CA GLY A 181 19.66 12.35 42.77
C GLY A 181 18.25 12.12 43.32
N ARG A 182 17.21 12.69 42.66
CA ARG A 182 15.81 12.67 43.11
C ARG A 182 14.97 11.71 42.27
N ARG A 183 14.53 10.59 42.87
CA ARG A 183 13.59 9.66 42.19
C ARG A 183 12.20 10.26 42.07
N PHE A 184 11.59 10.14 40.89
CA PHE A 184 10.22 10.56 40.66
C PHE A 184 9.35 9.44 40.08
N LYS A 185 8.05 9.51 40.36
CA LYS A 185 6.99 8.84 39.62
C LYS A 185 5.98 9.88 39.16
N ILE A 186 5.51 9.78 37.94
CA ILE A 186 4.55 10.69 37.33
C ILE A 186 3.51 9.86 36.58
N GLY A 187 2.28 10.34 36.47
CA GLY A 187 1.25 9.66 35.69
C GLY A 187 0.00 10.50 35.53
N GLY A 188 -0.89 10.05 34.66
CA GLY A 188 -2.19 10.68 34.45
C GLY A 188 -2.95 10.06 33.27
N ASN A 189 -4.12 10.63 33.02
CA ASN A 189 -5.06 10.18 32.01
C ASN A 189 -5.31 11.31 31.01
N ILE A 190 -5.00 11.09 29.73
CA ILE A 190 -5.35 12.02 28.65
C ILE A 190 -6.72 11.62 28.10
N ARG A 191 -7.72 12.49 28.28
CA ARG A 191 -9.05 12.28 27.70
C ARG A 191 -9.07 12.77 26.25
N ASN A 192 -8.88 11.85 25.32
CA ASN A 192 -9.20 12.06 23.90
C ASN A 192 -10.35 11.11 23.51
N PRO A 193 -11.49 11.62 22.99
CA PRO A 193 -12.64 10.79 22.58
C PRO A 193 -12.29 9.67 21.60
N GLN A 194 -11.25 9.85 20.78
CA GLN A 194 -10.82 8.85 19.81
C GLN A 194 -9.83 7.83 20.38
N PHE A 195 -9.02 8.24 21.37
CA PHE A 195 -7.91 7.44 21.91
C PHE A 195 -7.62 7.83 23.37
N PRO A 196 -8.36 7.30 24.36
CA PRO A 196 -8.05 7.55 25.77
C PRO A 196 -6.68 6.96 26.10
N LEU A 197 -5.84 7.69 26.83
CA LEU A 197 -4.47 7.27 27.15
C LEU A 197 -4.21 7.40 28.63
N GLU A 198 -4.06 6.28 29.31
CA GLU A 198 -3.48 6.23 30.65
C GLU A 198 -1.97 6.10 30.51
N TRP A 199 -1.22 6.90 31.25
CA TRP A 199 0.24 6.87 31.20
C TRP A 199 0.87 7.00 32.56
N ASN A 200 2.02 6.37 32.70
CA ASN A 200 2.86 6.45 33.87
C ASN A 200 4.32 6.66 33.41
N GLY A 201 5.13 7.21 34.30
CA GLY A 201 6.54 7.38 34.06
C GLY A 201 7.31 7.42 35.37
N ASN A 202 8.57 7.02 35.31
CA ASN A 202 9.45 7.08 36.45
C ASN A 202 10.89 7.28 36.00
N GLY A 203 11.69 7.87 36.87
CA GLY A 203 13.10 8.08 36.60
C GLY A 203 13.84 8.68 37.78
N LEU A 204 15.10 9.04 37.52
CA LEU A 204 16.00 9.67 38.46
C LEU A 204 16.37 11.06 37.92
N LEU A 205 15.93 12.11 38.59
CA LEU A 205 16.26 13.49 38.24
C LEU A 205 17.55 13.90 38.94
N GLN A 206 18.57 14.26 38.16
CA GLN A 206 19.81 14.84 38.64
C GLN A 206 19.84 16.32 38.24
N THR A 207 20.11 17.19 39.19
CA THR A 207 20.16 18.64 38.95
C THR A 207 21.50 19.19 39.36
N ASN A 208 22.16 19.94 38.47
CA ASN A 208 23.31 20.77 38.78
C ASN A 208 22.93 22.25 38.64
N ALA A 209 23.79 23.18 39.06
CA ALA A 209 23.55 24.63 39.04
C ALA A 209 23.05 25.17 37.68
N ALA A 210 23.39 24.52 36.56
CA ALA A 210 23.00 24.94 35.22
C ALA A 210 22.28 23.87 34.36
N ASN A 211 22.28 22.59 34.73
CA ASN A 211 21.75 21.52 33.86
C ASN A 211 20.87 20.57 34.68
N TRP A 212 19.93 19.91 34.01
CA TRP A 212 19.23 18.76 34.58
C TRP A 212 19.31 17.57 33.64
N SER A 213 19.46 16.38 34.22
CA SER A 213 19.52 15.12 33.49
C SER A 213 18.59 14.09 34.12
N ILE A 214 18.10 13.19 33.29
CA ILE A 214 17.33 12.01 33.65
C ILE A 214 18.01 10.83 32.94
N PRO A 215 19.03 10.19 33.56
CA PRO A 215 19.82 9.14 32.91
C PRO A 215 18.99 7.91 32.53
N GLU A 216 17.91 7.67 33.27
CA GLU A 216 16.95 6.61 33.00
C GLU A 216 15.53 7.16 33.20
N LEU A 217 14.85 7.36 32.08
CA LEU A 217 13.41 7.62 32.02
C LEU A 217 12.75 6.35 31.49
N ARG A 218 11.78 5.83 32.24
CA ARG A 218 10.82 4.84 31.76
C ARG A 218 9.46 5.49 31.67
N PHE A 219 8.79 5.28 30.56
CA PHE A 219 7.45 5.77 30.30
C PHE A 219 6.61 4.63 29.74
N GLU A 220 5.47 4.37 30.35
CA GLU A 220 4.52 3.37 29.91
C GLU A 220 3.19 4.06 29.65
N ALA A 221 2.54 3.72 28.55
CA ALA A 221 1.22 4.20 28.24
C ALA A 221 0.36 3.05 27.73
N GLN A 222 -0.91 3.08 28.11
CA GLN A 222 -1.90 2.13 27.64
C GLN A 222 -3.17 2.84 27.21
N SER A 223 -3.71 2.38 26.10
CA SER A 223 -5.01 2.79 25.62
C SER A 223 -5.91 1.59 25.53
N ARG A 224 -7.12 1.70 26.06
CA ARG A 224 -8.13 0.66 26.00
C ARG A 224 -9.39 1.23 25.37
N ARG A 225 -9.84 0.60 24.28
CA ARG A 225 -11.10 0.90 23.62
C ARG A 225 -11.79 -0.43 23.32
N ASP A 226 -12.97 -0.62 23.90
CA ASP A 226 -13.72 -1.88 23.84
C ASP A 226 -12.89 -3.07 24.35
N GLN A 227 -12.67 -4.09 23.52
CA GLN A 227 -11.81 -5.23 23.81
C GLN A 227 -10.35 -5.04 23.36
N ASN A 228 -10.03 -3.93 22.70
CA ASN A 228 -8.70 -3.70 22.12
C ASN A 228 -7.83 -2.90 23.08
N THR A 229 -6.61 -3.39 23.28
CA THR A 229 -5.62 -2.74 24.14
C THR A 229 -4.36 -2.46 23.34
N VAL A 230 -3.87 -1.23 23.41
CA VAL A 230 -2.59 -0.80 22.87
C VAL A 230 -1.68 -0.48 24.06
N LYS A 231 -0.50 -1.08 24.12
CA LYS A 231 0.52 -0.81 25.14
C LYS A 231 1.73 -0.20 24.46
N ILE A 232 2.29 0.84 25.06
CA ILE A 232 3.46 1.57 24.57
C ILE A 232 4.44 1.68 25.74
N ASN A 233 5.67 1.25 25.53
CA ASN A 233 6.76 1.38 26.49
C ASN A 233 7.89 2.17 25.82
N ILE A 234 8.40 3.18 26.50
CA ILE A 234 9.50 4.02 26.05
C ILE A 234 10.55 4.08 27.15
N THR A 235 11.81 3.81 26.79
CA THR A 235 12.96 4.10 27.65
C THR A 235 13.88 5.08 26.95
N SER A 236 14.47 6.00 27.72
CA SER A 236 15.39 7.02 27.19
C SER A 236 16.23 7.64 28.31
N ALA A 237 17.28 8.35 27.92
CA ALA A 237 18.00 9.29 28.77
C ALA A 237 17.72 10.72 28.28
N LEU A 238 17.47 11.66 29.18
CA LEU A 238 17.23 13.07 28.86
C LEU A 238 18.31 13.94 29.48
N ASP A 239 18.86 14.88 28.71
CA ASP A 239 19.82 15.86 29.19
C ASP A 239 19.43 17.24 28.67
N TRP A 240 19.15 18.16 29.59
CA TRP A 240 18.81 19.54 29.26
C TRP A 240 19.92 20.50 29.68
N GLN A 241 20.46 21.20 28.68
CA GLN A 241 21.47 22.23 28.86
C GLN A 241 20.79 23.60 28.84
N THR A 242 20.59 24.22 30.02
CA THR A 242 19.80 25.45 30.11
C THR A 242 20.45 26.63 29.38
N GLN A 243 21.79 26.75 29.43
CA GLN A 243 22.52 27.86 28.81
C GLN A 243 22.40 27.87 27.28
N ASN A 244 22.33 26.67 26.69
CA ASN A 244 22.34 26.49 25.23
C ASN A 244 20.95 26.18 24.66
N HIS A 245 19.90 26.14 25.49
CA HIS A 245 18.54 25.75 25.11
C HIS A 245 18.49 24.42 24.33
N THR A 246 19.35 23.47 24.71
CA THR A 246 19.50 22.19 24.02
C THR A 246 18.92 21.07 24.89
N LEU A 247 17.96 20.32 24.34
CA LEU A 247 17.54 19.02 24.86
C LEU A 247 18.24 17.93 24.04
N GLN A 248 18.97 17.05 24.71
CA GLN A 248 19.46 15.80 24.14
C GLN A 248 18.64 14.65 24.71
N VAL A 249 18.19 13.77 23.83
CA VAL A 249 17.49 12.54 24.20
C VAL A 249 18.27 11.37 23.60
N SER A 250 18.84 10.54 24.46
CA SER A 250 19.72 9.44 24.06
C SER A 250 19.11 8.09 24.38
N ASN A 251 19.57 7.04 23.69
CA ASN A 251 19.17 5.65 23.95
C ASN A 251 17.64 5.44 23.96
N ILE A 252 16.95 6.07 23.01
CA ILE A 252 15.50 5.96 22.87
C ILE A 252 15.20 4.54 22.41
N ASN A 253 14.41 3.81 23.18
CA ASN A 253 13.84 2.53 22.78
C ASN A 253 12.33 2.61 22.98
N LEU A 254 11.59 2.28 21.94
CA LEU A 254 10.14 2.25 21.91
C LEU A 254 9.69 0.84 21.56
N ARG A 255 8.70 0.35 22.32
CA ARG A 255 7.96 -0.86 22.01
C ARG A 255 6.47 -0.55 22.06
N ALA A 256 5.74 -0.93 21.03
CA ALA A 256 4.29 -0.83 21.01
C ALA A 256 3.67 -2.16 20.59
N ASP A 257 2.67 -2.62 21.34
CA ASP A 257 1.97 -3.88 21.10
C ASP A 257 0.45 -3.61 21.05
N SER A 258 -0.25 -4.19 20.05
CA SER A 258 -1.71 -4.10 19.91
C SER A 258 -2.33 -5.45 19.54
N VAL A 259 -3.38 -5.83 20.28
CA VAL A 259 -4.05 -7.14 20.12
C VAL A 259 -4.91 -7.20 18.85
N GLN A 260 -5.50 -6.09 18.41
CA GLN A 260 -6.51 -6.06 17.33
C GLN A 260 -5.96 -6.55 15.97
N GLN A 261 -4.67 -6.35 15.72
CA GLN A 261 -4.00 -6.66 14.45
C GLN A 261 -2.74 -7.49 14.69
N ASN A 262 -2.60 -8.15 15.86
CA ASN A 262 -1.35 -8.76 16.32
C ASN A 262 -0.12 -7.89 16.00
N LEU A 263 -0.26 -6.59 16.25
CA LEU A 263 0.74 -5.60 15.89
C LEU A 263 1.82 -5.58 16.97
N HIS A 264 3.06 -5.80 16.55
CA HIS A 264 4.25 -5.60 17.35
C HIS A 264 5.12 -4.58 16.62
N LEU A 265 5.52 -3.51 17.29
CA LEU A 265 6.40 -2.47 16.77
C LEU A 265 7.55 -2.26 17.75
N THR A 266 8.76 -2.26 17.24
CA THR A 266 9.95 -1.79 17.97
C THR A 266 10.60 -0.67 17.19
N ALA A 267 11.08 0.35 17.89
CA ALA A 267 11.84 1.43 17.29
C ALA A 267 12.93 1.90 18.26
N GLN A 268 14.05 2.34 17.71
CA GLN A 268 15.18 2.84 18.49
C GLN A 268 15.80 4.05 17.80
N ALA A 269 16.30 4.98 18.61
CA ALA A 269 17.05 6.13 18.14
C ALA A 269 18.21 6.42 19.12
N PRO A 270 19.48 6.39 18.66
CA PRO A 270 20.62 6.60 19.55
C PRO A 270 20.65 8.00 20.15
N LEU A 271 20.31 9.01 19.36
CA LEU A 271 20.38 10.42 19.74
C LEU A 271 19.40 11.28 18.95
N LEU A 272 18.63 12.07 19.69
CA LEU A 272 17.77 13.15 19.22
C LEU A 272 18.23 14.43 19.91
N ILE A 273 18.43 15.49 19.14
CA ILE A 273 18.81 16.81 19.65
C ILE A 273 17.74 17.81 19.24
N PHE A 274 17.18 18.51 20.21
CA PHE A 274 16.31 19.65 20.00
C PHE A 274 17.00 20.91 20.47
N LYS A 275 17.23 21.86 19.57
CA LYS A 275 17.92 23.13 19.84
C LYS A 275 17.32 24.24 19.00
N ASP A 276 16.92 25.37 19.60
CA ASP A 276 16.43 26.55 18.88
C ASP A 276 15.31 26.25 17.85
N ASN A 277 14.35 25.37 18.21
CA ASN A 277 13.29 24.85 17.32
C ASN A 277 13.77 24.01 16.12
N HIS A 278 15.04 23.57 16.12
CA HIS A 278 15.59 22.60 15.21
C HIS A 278 15.62 21.23 15.88
N LEU A 279 15.04 20.23 15.22
CA LEU A 279 15.11 18.83 15.65
C LEU A 279 16.04 18.08 14.71
N SER A 280 17.12 17.51 15.24
CA SER A 280 18.04 16.66 14.48
C SER A 280 18.09 15.26 15.08
N LEU A 281 18.02 14.24 14.23
CA LEU A 281 18.04 12.83 14.57
C LEU A 281 19.21 12.18 13.83
N ASN A 282 20.09 11.46 14.54
CA ASN A 282 21.22 10.79 13.89
C ASN A 282 20.76 9.57 13.08
N ALA A 283 20.05 8.66 13.73
CA ALA A 283 19.44 7.51 13.09
C ALA A 283 18.19 7.10 13.86
N VAL A 284 17.16 6.65 13.16
CA VAL A 284 15.99 5.98 13.72
C VAL A 284 15.81 4.69 12.97
N SER A 285 15.70 3.57 13.67
CA SER A 285 15.45 2.27 13.06
C SER A 285 14.38 1.52 13.82
N GLY A 286 13.58 0.74 13.13
CA GLY A 286 12.56 -0.08 13.77
C GLY A 286 12.11 -1.24 12.90
N ALA A 287 11.32 -2.12 13.50
CA ALA A 287 10.69 -3.24 12.84
C ALA A 287 9.26 -3.39 13.34
N PHE A 288 8.39 -3.91 12.47
CA PHE A 288 7.03 -4.23 12.85
C PHE A 288 6.57 -5.56 12.25
N THR A 289 5.61 -6.17 12.93
CA THR A 289 4.81 -7.28 12.42
C THR A 289 3.36 -6.98 12.70
N ALA A 290 2.45 -7.25 11.78
CA ALA A 290 1.01 -7.14 11.97
C ALA A 290 0.30 -8.20 11.13
N GLY A 291 -0.91 -8.61 11.49
CA GLY A 291 -1.66 -9.53 10.66
C GLY A 291 -2.86 -10.19 11.32
N SER A 292 -3.55 -10.93 10.48
CA SER A 292 -4.67 -11.82 10.79
C SER A 292 -4.28 -13.26 10.44
N PRO A 293 -5.13 -14.28 10.71
CA PRO A 293 -4.85 -15.66 10.32
C PRO A 293 -4.56 -15.85 8.81
N ASP A 294 -5.16 -15.04 7.95
CA ASP A 294 -5.07 -15.17 6.49
C ASP A 294 -4.07 -14.20 5.83
N SER A 295 -3.56 -13.23 6.59
CA SER A 295 -2.69 -12.19 6.05
C SER A 295 -1.67 -11.71 7.07
N GLN A 296 -0.41 -11.63 6.66
CA GLN A 296 0.68 -11.19 7.51
C GLN A 296 1.48 -10.09 6.84
N TRP A 297 1.82 -9.09 7.63
CA TRP A 297 2.71 -8.00 7.31
C TRP A 297 3.91 -8.06 8.24
N ASP A 298 5.09 -7.92 7.67
CA ASP A 298 6.30 -7.63 8.42
C ASP A 298 7.13 -6.61 7.67
N GLY A 299 7.89 -5.81 8.41
CA GLY A 299 8.68 -4.76 7.81
C GLY A 299 9.70 -4.18 8.75
N SER A 300 10.64 -3.45 8.17
CA SER A 300 11.63 -2.66 8.89
C SER A 300 11.79 -1.31 8.24
N PHE A 301 12.19 -0.34 9.03
CA PHE A 301 12.52 0.98 8.54
C PHE A 301 13.80 1.49 9.17
N LYS A 302 14.52 2.32 8.43
CA LYS A 302 15.69 3.08 8.88
C LYS A 302 15.63 4.48 8.29
N LEU A 303 15.92 5.49 9.10
CA LEU A 303 16.00 6.90 8.74
C LEU A 303 17.35 7.40 9.25
N ASP A 304 18.20 7.92 8.37
CA ASP A 304 19.50 8.46 8.76
C ASP A 304 19.54 9.98 8.56
N LYS A 305 20.14 10.66 9.55
CA LYS A 305 20.43 12.11 9.57
C LYS A 305 19.23 12.98 9.24
N THR A 306 18.11 12.74 9.91
CA THR A 306 16.90 13.55 9.73
C THR A 306 17.07 14.91 10.40
N ASN A 307 16.80 15.99 9.66
CA ASN A 307 16.73 17.34 10.22
C ASN A 307 15.36 17.96 9.93
N LEU A 308 14.70 18.46 10.97
CA LEU A 308 13.39 19.09 10.88
C LEU A 308 13.51 20.56 11.30
N ARG A 309 13.13 21.45 10.39
CA ARG A 309 12.95 22.88 10.56
C ARG A 309 11.50 23.25 10.23
N PRO A 310 10.98 24.40 10.69
CA PRO A 310 9.59 24.79 10.44
C PRO A 310 9.12 24.78 8.97
N SER A 311 10.04 24.92 8.01
CA SER A 311 9.72 24.97 6.57
C SER A 311 10.43 23.94 5.70
N VAL A 312 11.32 23.13 6.29
CA VAL A 312 12.18 22.17 5.56
C VAL A 312 12.40 20.93 6.40
N ILE A 313 12.24 19.75 5.80
CA ILE A 313 12.63 18.46 6.38
C ILE A 313 13.62 17.82 5.41
N THR A 314 14.80 17.45 5.89
CA THR A 314 15.80 16.71 5.10
C THR A 314 16.03 15.35 5.70
N LEU A 315 16.23 14.36 4.85
CA LEU A 315 16.53 12.99 5.21
C LEU A 315 17.59 12.47 4.23
N ASP A 316 18.80 12.22 4.73
CA ASP A 316 19.94 11.82 3.89
C ASP A 316 19.68 10.45 3.26
N SER A 317 19.13 9.52 4.05
CA SER A 317 18.66 8.24 3.54
C SER A 317 17.51 7.71 4.38
N PHE A 318 16.56 7.07 3.71
CA PHE A 318 15.64 6.12 4.32
C PHE A 318 15.77 4.77 3.65
N ASP A 319 15.51 3.72 4.41
CA ASP A 319 15.31 2.37 3.94
C ASP A 319 13.99 1.86 4.53
N LEU A 320 13.04 1.50 3.68
CA LEU A 320 11.78 0.90 4.06
C LEU A 320 11.69 -0.48 3.42
N ASN A 321 11.64 -1.53 4.24
CA ASN A 321 11.44 -2.90 3.80
C ASN A 321 10.08 -3.38 4.28
N GLY A 322 9.31 -4.02 3.42
CA GLY A 322 8.02 -4.60 3.77
C GLY A 322 7.78 -5.91 3.06
N ARG A 323 7.00 -6.77 3.70
CA ARG A 323 6.56 -8.05 3.17
C ARG A 323 5.11 -8.27 3.54
N TYR A 324 4.31 -8.58 2.52
CA TYR A 324 2.93 -8.98 2.67
C TYR A 324 2.76 -10.43 2.23
N LYS A 325 2.18 -11.26 3.08
CA LYS A 325 1.94 -12.68 2.83
C LYS A 325 0.47 -13.00 3.01
N ASN A 326 -0.12 -13.73 2.06
CA ASN A 326 -1.44 -14.33 2.17
C ASN A 326 -1.37 -15.85 1.91
N GLN A 327 -2.53 -16.51 1.79
CA GLN A 327 -2.61 -17.96 1.57
C GLN A 327 -1.93 -18.45 0.27
N LEU A 328 -1.83 -17.59 -0.75
CA LEU A 328 -1.36 -17.97 -2.10
C LEU A 328 -0.01 -17.34 -2.47
N ARG A 329 0.31 -16.16 -1.95
CA ARG A 329 1.44 -15.33 -2.40
C ARG A 329 2.11 -14.59 -1.27
N GLN A 330 3.38 -14.27 -1.50
CA GLN A 330 4.19 -13.41 -0.66
C GLN A 330 4.82 -12.34 -1.55
N THR A 331 4.61 -11.06 -1.21
CA THR A 331 5.17 -9.92 -1.92
C THR A 331 6.08 -9.15 -0.98
N SER A 332 7.37 -9.09 -1.29
CA SER A 332 8.32 -8.23 -0.60
C SER A 332 8.64 -6.99 -1.44
N PHE A 333 8.85 -5.86 -0.79
CA PHE A 333 9.29 -4.62 -1.41
C PHE A 333 10.32 -3.91 -0.54
N THR A 334 11.23 -3.19 -1.20
CA THR A 334 12.11 -2.23 -0.54
C THR A 334 11.97 -0.88 -1.26
N VAL A 335 11.90 0.20 -0.49
CA VAL A 335 11.99 1.57 -1.01
C VAL A 335 13.08 2.29 -0.23
N SER A 336 14.04 2.87 -0.92
CA SER A 336 15.12 3.62 -0.28
C SER A 336 15.56 4.83 -1.09
N GLY A 337 16.17 5.81 -0.43
CA GLY A 337 16.68 7.03 -1.06
C GLY A 337 16.74 8.21 -0.11
N PRO A 338 17.20 9.39 -0.56
CA PRO A 338 17.09 10.63 0.19
C PRO A 338 15.67 11.19 0.10
N MET A 339 15.28 12.05 1.02
CA MET A 339 14.04 12.85 0.92
C MET A 339 14.29 14.29 1.33
N LEU A 340 13.72 15.21 0.57
CA LEU A 340 13.66 16.63 0.88
C LEU A 340 12.20 17.07 0.81
N TRP A 341 11.66 17.56 1.92
CA TRP A 341 10.39 18.26 1.92
C TRP A 341 10.62 19.74 2.18
N GLN A 342 10.00 20.60 1.39
CA GLN A 342 9.96 22.03 1.64
C GLN A 342 8.53 22.54 1.50
N LYS A 343 8.14 23.47 2.37
CA LYS A 343 6.77 24.00 2.41
C LYS A 343 6.26 24.55 1.06
N LYS A 344 7.15 25.04 0.19
CA LYS A 344 6.80 25.66 -1.11
C LYS A 344 6.79 24.68 -2.29
N THR A 345 7.65 23.66 -2.27
CA THR A 345 7.89 22.76 -3.41
C THR A 345 7.41 21.34 -3.16
N GLY A 346 6.98 21.02 -1.93
CA GLY A 346 6.51 19.71 -1.54
C GLY A 346 7.65 18.74 -1.24
N LEU A 347 7.39 17.44 -1.43
CA LEU A 347 8.33 16.35 -1.20
C LEU A 347 9.06 15.99 -2.50
N GLN A 348 10.38 15.83 -2.42
CA GLN A 348 11.23 15.49 -3.55
C GLN A 348 12.26 14.43 -3.14
N SER A 349 12.57 13.55 -4.09
CA SER A 349 13.68 12.61 -4.01
C SER A 349 14.32 12.45 -5.38
N ASP A 350 15.60 12.78 -5.48
CA ASP A 350 16.34 12.72 -6.74
C ASP A 350 16.86 11.31 -7.06
N SER A 351 16.85 10.41 -6.07
CA SER A 351 17.43 9.07 -6.17
C SER A 351 16.68 8.06 -5.29
N LEU A 352 15.51 7.64 -5.74
CA LEU A 352 14.75 6.54 -5.18
C LEU A 352 15.13 5.21 -5.82
N ARG A 353 15.32 4.20 -5.00
CA ARG A 353 15.39 2.80 -5.39
C ARG A 353 14.17 2.06 -4.87
N ILE A 354 13.47 1.37 -5.77
CA ILE A 354 12.33 0.53 -5.46
C ILE A 354 12.65 -0.88 -5.94
N THR A 355 12.53 -1.88 -5.07
CA THR A 355 12.59 -3.28 -5.46
C THR A 355 11.30 -3.98 -5.10
N THR A 356 10.87 -4.91 -5.95
CA THR A 356 9.72 -5.76 -5.66
C THR A 356 10.02 -7.20 -6.04
N LEU A 357 9.45 -8.13 -5.29
CA LEU A 357 9.48 -9.55 -5.59
C LEU A 357 8.18 -10.17 -5.08
N GLN A 358 7.45 -10.83 -5.96
CA GLN A 358 6.30 -11.65 -5.58
C GLN A 358 6.64 -13.12 -5.85
N ASP A 359 6.30 -13.98 -4.91
CA ASP A 359 6.47 -15.43 -5.04
C ASP A 359 5.22 -16.18 -4.54
N THR A 360 5.12 -17.45 -4.89
CA THR A 360 4.03 -18.33 -4.46
C THR A 360 4.27 -18.83 -3.04
N VAL A 361 3.18 -19.05 -2.31
CA VAL A 361 3.19 -19.65 -0.98
C VAL A 361 2.74 -21.11 -1.12
N ASN A 362 3.48 -22.04 -0.51
CA ASN A 362 3.17 -23.47 -0.47
C ASN A 362 3.14 -24.20 -1.84
N ARG A 363 3.84 -23.70 -2.86
CA ARG A 363 4.05 -24.37 -4.16
C ARG A 363 5.48 -24.15 -4.65
N LEU A 364 5.83 -24.76 -5.79
CA LEU A 364 7.12 -24.50 -6.44
C LEU A 364 7.27 -22.99 -6.69
N PRO A 365 8.44 -22.39 -6.35
CA PRO A 365 8.68 -20.97 -6.54
C PRO A 365 8.42 -20.56 -7.98
N GLN A 366 7.57 -19.57 -8.16
CA GLN A 366 7.29 -18.95 -9.44
C GLN A 366 7.39 -17.44 -9.22
N PRO A 367 8.61 -16.89 -9.15
CA PRO A 367 8.79 -15.49 -8.85
C PRO A 367 8.27 -14.64 -10.01
N ARG A 368 7.44 -13.65 -9.69
CA ARG A 368 6.80 -12.69 -10.60
C ARG A 368 6.98 -11.28 -10.04
N PHE A 369 6.75 -10.26 -10.86
CA PHE A 369 6.92 -8.86 -10.47
C PHE A 369 8.31 -8.59 -9.87
N ILE A 370 9.34 -9.17 -10.49
CA ILE A 370 10.72 -8.99 -10.03
C ILE A 370 11.19 -7.64 -10.57
N SER A 371 11.13 -6.59 -9.75
CA SER A 371 11.53 -5.26 -10.19
C SER A 371 12.67 -4.69 -9.37
N MET A 372 13.48 -3.89 -10.05
CA MET A 372 14.48 -3.01 -9.45
C MET A 372 14.45 -1.73 -10.27
N LEU A 373 13.99 -0.65 -9.67
CA LEU A 373 13.70 0.62 -10.31
C LEU A 373 14.47 1.72 -9.57
N ASP A 374 15.34 2.41 -10.27
CA ASP A 374 16.06 3.59 -9.78
C ASP A 374 15.53 4.84 -10.49
N GLY A 375 15.26 5.91 -9.76
CA GLY A 375 14.59 7.06 -10.35
C GLY A 375 14.45 8.26 -9.43
N ASN A 376 13.64 9.21 -9.86
CA ASN A 376 13.26 10.38 -9.09
C ASN A 376 11.74 10.41 -8.85
N PHE A 377 11.35 11.15 -7.83
CA PHE A 377 9.96 11.39 -7.49
C PHE A 377 9.80 12.80 -6.91
N SER A 378 8.71 13.46 -7.29
CA SER A 378 8.33 14.74 -6.72
C SER A 378 6.83 14.79 -6.52
N LEU A 379 6.40 15.25 -5.34
CA LEU A 379 5.04 15.44 -4.90
C LEU A 379 4.91 16.89 -4.44
N THR A 380 4.28 17.74 -5.25
CA THR A 380 4.14 19.18 -4.93
C THR A 380 3.04 19.40 -3.89
N ASP A 381 1.93 18.68 -4.05
CA ASP A 381 0.79 18.60 -3.15
C ASP A 381 0.09 17.24 -3.32
N SER A 382 -0.95 16.94 -2.55
CA SER A 382 -1.65 15.64 -2.63
C SER A 382 -2.27 15.33 -4.00
N GLY A 383 -2.46 16.34 -4.85
CA GLY A 383 -3.06 16.24 -6.16
C GLY A 383 -2.05 16.20 -7.31
N ASN A 384 -0.78 16.50 -7.07
CA ASN A 384 0.23 16.68 -8.11
C ASN A 384 1.53 15.95 -7.76
N TRP A 385 1.75 14.80 -8.41
CA TRP A 385 3.00 14.06 -8.29
C TRP A 385 3.49 13.52 -9.64
N GLN A 386 4.78 13.32 -9.73
CA GLN A 386 5.43 12.72 -10.89
C GLN A 386 6.63 11.88 -10.45
N GLY A 387 6.98 10.89 -11.25
CA GLY A 387 8.18 10.09 -11.06
C GLY A 387 8.70 9.52 -12.37
N SER A 388 10.01 9.34 -12.44
CA SER A 388 10.67 8.73 -13.59
C SER A 388 11.68 7.71 -13.10
N PHE A 389 11.53 6.48 -13.55
CA PHE A 389 12.29 5.33 -13.09
C PHE A 389 12.87 4.54 -14.27
N LYS A 390 14.05 3.97 -14.07
CA LYS A 390 14.70 3.03 -14.98
C LYS A 390 15.25 1.85 -14.20
N GLY A 391 15.33 0.70 -14.82
CA GLY A 391 15.94 -0.47 -14.21
C GLY A 391 15.45 -1.74 -14.87
N THR A 392 14.98 -2.70 -14.08
CA THR A 392 14.50 -3.99 -14.58
C THR A 392 13.12 -4.33 -14.05
N PHE A 393 12.31 -4.98 -14.89
CA PHE A 393 11.07 -5.67 -14.55
C PHE A 393 11.11 -7.08 -15.14
N ASP A 394 10.86 -8.10 -14.32
CA ASP A 394 11.03 -9.52 -14.65
C ASP A 394 12.36 -9.84 -15.34
N ARG A 395 13.44 -9.24 -14.81
CA ARG A 395 14.82 -9.35 -15.32
C ARG A 395 15.00 -8.76 -16.73
N GLN A 396 14.08 -7.93 -17.18
CA GLN A 396 14.15 -7.22 -18.47
C GLN A 396 14.27 -5.72 -18.24
N PRO A 397 15.10 -5.00 -19.02
CA PRO A 397 15.17 -3.55 -18.93
C PRO A 397 13.79 -2.88 -19.06
N VAL A 398 13.53 -1.89 -18.20
CA VAL A 398 12.30 -1.08 -18.19
C VAL A 398 12.61 0.39 -17.93
N ALA A 399 11.85 1.27 -18.58
CA ALA A 399 11.72 2.67 -18.20
C ALA A 399 10.24 2.99 -17.95
N LEU A 400 10.00 3.71 -16.87
CA LEU A 400 8.67 4.08 -16.38
C LEU A 400 8.63 5.58 -16.12
N SER A 401 7.62 6.26 -16.63
CA SER A 401 7.28 7.64 -16.24
C SER A 401 5.84 7.67 -15.75
N LEU A 402 5.60 8.34 -14.64
CA LEU A 402 4.27 8.49 -14.06
C LEU A 402 4.05 9.96 -13.74
N LYS A 403 2.83 10.44 -14.00
CA LYS A 403 2.42 11.79 -13.67
C LYS A 403 0.94 11.80 -13.32
N TYR A 404 0.63 12.29 -12.13
CA TYR A 404 -0.72 12.40 -11.62
C TYR A 404 -1.02 13.87 -11.35
N GLN A 405 -2.19 14.31 -11.82
CA GLN A 405 -2.62 15.70 -11.69
C GLN A 405 -4.11 15.74 -11.36
N THR A 406 -4.46 16.59 -10.41
CA THR A 406 -5.85 16.97 -10.11
C THR A 406 -6.06 18.42 -10.52
N GLN A 407 -7.15 18.69 -11.22
CA GLN A 407 -7.59 20.04 -11.55
C GLN A 407 -8.98 20.26 -10.94
N ALA A 408 -9.25 21.47 -10.45
CA ALA A 408 -10.55 21.82 -9.89
C ALA A 408 -11.66 21.53 -10.93
N GLU A 409 -12.74 20.89 -10.48
CA GLU A 409 -13.91 20.54 -11.31
C GLU A 409 -13.66 19.53 -12.44
N GLN A 410 -12.48 18.88 -12.48
CA GLN A 410 -12.16 17.82 -13.44
C GLN A 410 -11.82 16.50 -12.73
N LYS A 411 -12.08 15.37 -13.41
CA LYS A 411 -11.60 14.06 -12.93
C LYS A 411 -10.07 14.09 -12.85
N PRO A 412 -9.46 13.51 -11.80
CA PRO A 412 -8.01 13.34 -11.74
C PRO A 412 -7.49 12.58 -12.96
N ARG A 413 -6.26 12.86 -13.39
CA ARG A 413 -5.64 12.17 -14.52
C ARG A 413 -4.32 11.52 -14.12
N LEU A 414 -4.12 10.28 -14.57
CA LEU A 414 -2.88 9.52 -14.42
C LEU A 414 -2.28 9.25 -15.81
N GLU A 415 -1.20 9.96 -16.14
CA GLU A 415 -0.41 9.73 -17.34
C GLU A 415 0.76 8.77 -17.02
N ALA A 416 0.93 7.74 -17.82
CA ALA A 416 1.99 6.77 -17.70
C ALA A 416 2.75 6.57 -19.03
N GLY A 417 4.05 6.37 -18.94
CA GLY A 417 4.90 5.96 -20.07
C GLY A 417 5.66 4.72 -19.67
N VAL A 418 5.53 3.66 -20.46
CA VAL A 418 6.06 2.33 -20.15
C VAL A 418 6.86 1.85 -21.35
N ALA A 419 8.15 1.62 -21.18
CA ALA A 419 9.02 1.06 -22.21
C ALA A 419 9.74 -0.17 -21.66
N LEU A 420 9.43 -1.36 -22.18
CA LEU A 420 10.04 -2.64 -21.78
C LEU A 420 10.82 -3.28 -22.93
N GLN A 421 11.93 -3.93 -22.61
CA GLN A 421 12.64 -4.77 -23.58
C GLN A 421 11.87 -6.04 -23.92
N LYS A 422 11.28 -6.71 -22.91
CA LYS A 422 10.57 -7.96 -23.11
C LYS A 422 9.53 -8.16 -22.02
N LEU A 423 8.39 -8.73 -22.38
CA LEU A 423 7.32 -9.10 -21.47
C LEU A 423 6.88 -10.54 -21.76
N ASN A 424 7.10 -11.44 -20.81
CA ASN A 424 6.63 -12.81 -20.89
C ASN A 424 5.34 -12.94 -20.06
N LEU A 425 4.21 -13.19 -20.73
CA LEU A 425 2.90 -13.27 -20.09
C LEU A 425 2.58 -14.66 -19.54
N THR A 426 3.35 -15.69 -19.87
CA THR A 426 3.10 -17.08 -19.42
C THR A 426 2.87 -17.21 -17.91
N PRO A 427 3.69 -16.61 -17.02
CA PRO A 427 3.47 -16.70 -15.57
C PRO A 427 2.19 -16.00 -15.08
N TYR A 428 1.62 -15.12 -15.89
CA TYR A 428 0.46 -14.30 -15.53
C TYR A 428 -0.87 -14.90 -16.02
N LEU A 429 -0.83 -15.73 -17.07
CA LEU A 429 -2.01 -16.28 -17.72
C LEU A 429 -2.78 -17.31 -16.85
N GLU A 430 -2.09 -18.03 -15.96
CA GLU A 430 -2.72 -19.01 -15.06
C GLU A 430 -3.76 -18.35 -14.14
N ASP A 431 -3.51 -17.10 -13.71
CA ASP A 431 -4.41 -16.37 -12.82
C ASP A 431 -5.69 -15.92 -13.53
N PHE A 432 -5.61 -15.63 -14.85
CA PHE A 432 -6.76 -15.24 -15.66
C PHE A 432 -7.69 -16.42 -15.95
N GLN A 433 -7.16 -17.65 -16.01
CA GLN A 433 -7.96 -18.86 -16.24
C GLN A 433 -8.76 -19.29 -15.01
N ALA A 434 -8.38 -18.83 -13.81
CA ALA A 434 -9.02 -19.19 -12.54
C ALA A 434 -10.37 -18.51 -12.27
N GLY A 435 -10.94 -17.80 -13.26
CA GLY A 435 -12.27 -17.21 -13.21
C GLY A 435 -12.32 -15.89 -12.44
N SER A 436 -12.10 -14.78 -13.13
CA SER A 436 -12.50 -13.48 -12.59
C SER A 436 -14.02 -13.33 -12.74
N ASP A 437 -14.75 -13.25 -11.62
CA ASP A 437 -16.20 -12.97 -11.61
C ASP A 437 -16.56 -11.62 -12.24
N ASP A 438 -15.59 -10.73 -12.43
CA ASP A 438 -15.79 -9.39 -12.99
C ASP A 438 -14.82 -9.14 -14.16
N PRO A 439 -15.34 -9.07 -15.41
CA PRO A 439 -14.53 -8.82 -16.59
C PRO A 439 -14.08 -7.35 -16.71
N TYR A 440 -14.66 -6.42 -15.94
CA TYR A 440 -14.20 -5.04 -15.88
C TYR A 440 -13.39 -4.78 -14.60
N PRO A 441 -12.25 -4.07 -14.64
CA PRO A 441 -11.45 -3.84 -13.44
C PRO A 441 -12.21 -3.05 -12.37
N LYS A 442 -12.54 -3.69 -11.24
CA LYS A 442 -13.28 -3.09 -10.12
C LYS A 442 -12.70 -1.77 -9.62
N PHE A 443 -11.38 -1.63 -9.66
CA PHE A 443 -10.72 -0.41 -9.20
C PHE A 443 -11.13 0.81 -10.03
N LEU A 444 -11.50 0.65 -11.31
CA LEU A 444 -11.97 1.72 -12.18
C LEU A 444 -13.37 2.22 -11.82
N ASN A 445 -14.17 1.43 -11.08
CA ASN A 445 -15.53 1.78 -10.71
C ASN A 445 -15.62 2.65 -9.43
N HIS A 446 -14.50 2.95 -8.76
CA HIS A 446 -14.49 3.86 -7.62
C HIS A 446 -14.59 5.33 -8.07
N ALA A 447 -15.40 6.13 -7.36
CA ALA A 447 -15.67 7.52 -7.71
C ALA A 447 -14.42 8.43 -7.80
N ASN A 448 -13.32 8.05 -7.14
CA ASN A 448 -12.08 8.83 -7.09
C ASN A 448 -10.98 8.28 -8.01
N THR A 449 -11.29 7.29 -8.84
CA THR A 449 -10.31 6.72 -9.77
C THR A 449 -10.01 7.72 -10.88
N PRO A 450 -8.71 8.02 -11.14
CA PRO A 450 -8.35 8.91 -12.23
C PRO A 450 -8.72 8.32 -13.59
N ASP A 451 -8.90 9.20 -14.58
CA ASP A 451 -8.78 8.83 -15.98
C ASP A 451 -7.31 8.44 -16.24
N ILE A 452 -7.09 7.22 -16.72
CA ILE A 452 -5.76 6.66 -16.96
C ILE A 452 -5.44 6.79 -18.43
N GLU A 453 -4.24 7.27 -18.71
CA GLU A 453 -3.66 7.26 -20.05
C GLU A 453 -2.23 6.72 -19.98
N ALA A 454 -1.93 5.67 -20.75
CA ALA A 454 -0.60 5.08 -20.80
C ALA A 454 -0.10 4.90 -22.22
N SER A 455 1.13 5.36 -22.49
CA SER A 455 1.87 4.99 -23.71
C SER A 455 2.74 3.78 -23.42
N ILE A 456 2.53 2.68 -24.14
CA ILE A 456 3.18 1.40 -23.89
C ILE A 456 4.02 1.03 -25.11
N LYS A 457 5.31 0.76 -24.87
CA LYS A 457 6.26 0.23 -25.85
C LYS A 457 6.90 -1.04 -25.31
N VAL A 458 6.85 -2.14 -26.05
CA VAL A 458 7.48 -3.40 -25.65
C VAL A 458 8.18 -4.00 -26.86
N ASN A 459 9.50 -4.19 -26.80
CA ASN A 459 10.23 -4.71 -27.96
C ASN A 459 9.86 -6.17 -28.28
N ASN A 460 9.46 -6.95 -27.28
CA ASN A 460 9.08 -8.35 -27.47
C ASN A 460 8.02 -8.77 -26.44
N ILE A 461 6.84 -9.19 -26.89
CA ILE A 461 5.81 -9.81 -26.04
C ILE A 461 5.75 -11.29 -26.38
N GLN A 462 5.84 -12.15 -25.36
CA GLN A 462 5.73 -13.60 -25.50
C GLN A 462 4.56 -14.14 -24.70
N THR A 463 3.80 -15.02 -25.36
CA THR A 463 2.75 -15.85 -24.77
C THR A 463 3.02 -17.32 -25.15
N PRO A 464 2.37 -18.32 -24.53
CA PRO A 464 2.62 -19.74 -24.79
C PRO A 464 2.50 -20.23 -26.24
N GLY A 465 1.90 -19.46 -27.16
CA GLY A 465 1.74 -19.85 -28.57
C GLY A 465 1.70 -18.65 -29.53
N PHE A 466 2.26 -17.51 -29.14
CA PHE A 466 2.23 -16.30 -29.95
C PHE A 466 3.27 -15.28 -29.48
N GLN A 467 3.94 -14.65 -30.43
CA GLN A 467 4.93 -13.61 -30.20
C GLN A 467 4.61 -12.37 -31.02
N LEU A 468 4.85 -11.21 -30.41
CA LEU A 468 4.83 -9.90 -31.07
C LEU A 468 6.17 -9.20 -30.85
N ASP A 469 6.63 -8.50 -31.87
CA ASP A 469 7.84 -7.68 -31.80
C ASP A 469 7.50 -6.20 -31.94
N ASN A 470 8.28 -5.32 -31.33
CA ASN A 470 8.15 -3.85 -31.46
C ASN A 470 6.71 -3.35 -31.24
N VAL A 471 6.08 -3.79 -30.15
CA VAL A 471 4.71 -3.42 -29.79
C VAL A 471 4.67 -1.97 -29.33
N GLU A 472 3.76 -1.19 -29.91
CA GLU A 472 3.41 0.16 -29.48
C GLU A 472 1.89 0.29 -29.37
N THR A 473 1.39 0.86 -28.28
CA THR A 473 -0.05 1.13 -28.10
C THR A 473 -0.28 2.24 -27.08
N ARG A 474 -1.44 2.90 -27.16
CA ARG A 474 -1.92 3.85 -26.15
C ARG A 474 -3.15 3.29 -25.46
N LEU A 475 -3.03 3.07 -24.15
CA LEU A 475 -4.11 2.69 -23.26
C LEU A 475 -4.83 3.94 -22.75
N THR A 476 -6.15 3.99 -22.86
CA THR A 476 -7.00 4.88 -22.07
C THR A 476 -7.97 4.04 -21.24
N ALA A 477 -8.18 4.38 -19.98
CA ALA A 477 -9.09 3.63 -19.12
C ALA A 477 -9.75 4.53 -18.07
N ASN A 478 -11.05 4.37 -17.89
CA ASN A 478 -11.81 4.99 -16.81
C ASN A 478 -12.98 4.10 -16.37
N ASN A 479 -13.99 4.65 -15.69
CA ASN A 479 -15.16 3.90 -15.22
C ASN A 479 -16.13 3.47 -16.35
N GLU A 480 -15.97 4.00 -17.56
CA GLU A 480 -16.92 3.81 -18.68
C GLU A 480 -16.31 3.05 -19.86
N HIS A 481 -15.03 3.27 -20.16
CA HIS A 481 -14.36 2.65 -21.29
C HIS A 481 -12.89 2.31 -21.01
N ILE A 482 -12.43 1.23 -21.63
CA ILE A 482 -11.02 0.88 -21.80
C ILE A 482 -10.74 0.84 -23.30
N THR A 483 -9.65 1.44 -23.75
CA THR A 483 -9.26 1.42 -25.16
C THR A 483 -7.75 1.24 -25.29
N LEU A 484 -7.34 0.27 -26.09
CA LEU A 484 -5.98 0.13 -26.59
C LEU A 484 -5.99 0.62 -28.04
N SER A 485 -5.60 1.88 -28.22
CA SER A 485 -5.58 2.56 -29.52
C SER A 485 -4.18 2.55 -30.12
N ASN A 486 -4.07 2.86 -31.42
CA ASN A 486 -2.82 2.96 -32.15
C ASN A 486 -1.92 1.73 -31.94
N PHE A 487 -2.52 0.55 -31.84
CA PHE A 487 -1.76 -0.68 -31.66
C PHE A 487 -0.96 -0.94 -32.93
N LYS A 488 0.34 -1.17 -32.79
CA LYS A 488 1.26 -1.52 -33.88
C LYS A 488 2.23 -2.57 -33.37
N ALA A 489 2.52 -3.58 -34.17
CA ALA A 489 3.51 -4.60 -33.85
C ALA A 489 4.04 -5.29 -35.12
N GLY A 490 5.23 -5.87 -35.03
CA GLY A 490 5.71 -6.91 -35.92
C GLY A 490 5.04 -8.25 -35.60
N LEU A 491 4.66 -8.99 -36.65
CA LEU A 491 3.94 -10.26 -36.55
C LEU A 491 4.43 -11.22 -37.64
N TYR A 492 5.18 -12.27 -37.26
CA TYR A 492 5.73 -13.30 -38.16
C TYR A 492 6.30 -12.75 -39.49
N GLY A 493 7.28 -11.84 -39.40
CA GLY A 493 7.92 -11.21 -40.56
C GLY A 493 7.13 -10.07 -41.21
N GLY A 494 5.83 -9.98 -40.95
CA GLY A 494 4.95 -8.89 -41.35
C GLY A 494 4.72 -7.86 -40.25
N ARG A 495 3.66 -7.06 -40.42
CA ARG A 495 3.22 -6.05 -39.45
C ARG A 495 1.72 -6.14 -39.22
N THR A 496 1.30 -5.68 -38.05
CA THR A 496 -0.10 -5.64 -37.66
C THR A 496 -0.40 -4.33 -36.93
N GLU A 497 -1.55 -3.72 -37.24
CA GLU A 497 -2.01 -2.47 -36.66
C GLU A 497 -3.51 -2.49 -36.36
N GLY A 498 -3.95 -1.77 -35.34
CA GLY A 498 -5.37 -1.79 -34.97
C GLY A 498 -5.68 -1.19 -33.60
N GLY A 499 -6.69 -1.77 -32.95
CA GLY A 499 -7.07 -1.43 -31.59
C GLY A 499 -8.21 -2.28 -31.06
N ILE A 500 -8.36 -2.26 -29.73
CA ILE A 500 -9.49 -2.88 -29.04
C ILE A 500 -10.11 -1.88 -28.08
N SER A 501 -11.44 -1.82 -28.05
CA SER A 501 -12.19 -1.04 -27.07
C SER A 501 -13.18 -1.92 -26.31
N ILE A 502 -13.37 -1.59 -25.03
CA ILE A 502 -14.26 -2.26 -24.10
C ILE A 502 -15.12 -1.17 -23.45
N ALA A 503 -16.43 -1.23 -23.64
CA ALA A 503 -17.38 -0.35 -22.99
C ALA A 503 -18.02 -1.06 -21.79
N ASN A 504 -18.07 -0.37 -20.65
CA ASN A 504 -18.63 -0.85 -19.39
C ASN A 504 -20.16 -0.84 -19.40
N THR A 505 -20.76 -1.66 -20.26
CA THR A 505 -22.21 -1.89 -20.35
C THR A 505 -22.61 -3.20 -19.67
N THR A 506 -23.91 -3.45 -19.49
CA THR A 506 -24.41 -4.72 -18.97
C THR A 506 -25.20 -5.45 -20.06
N PRO A 507 -24.67 -6.53 -20.68
CA PRO A 507 -23.31 -7.08 -20.55
C PRO A 507 -22.24 -6.21 -21.22
N LEU A 508 -20.95 -6.46 -20.95
CA LEU A 508 -19.83 -5.70 -21.53
C LEU A 508 -19.85 -5.75 -23.05
N SER A 509 -19.48 -4.65 -23.69
CA SER A 509 -19.38 -4.53 -25.15
C SER A 509 -17.93 -4.40 -25.59
N TYR A 510 -17.54 -5.12 -26.63
CA TYR A 510 -16.18 -5.15 -27.17
C TYR A 510 -16.20 -4.81 -28.64
N HIS A 511 -15.17 -4.10 -29.10
CA HIS A 511 -14.89 -3.85 -30.51
C HIS A 511 -13.41 -4.04 -30.78
N LEU A 512 -13.09 -4.94 -31.70
CA LEU A 512 -11.74 -5.24 -32.18
C LEU A 512 -11.63 -4.80 -33.64
N GLN A 513 -10.61 -4.01 -33.95
CA GLN A 513 -10.22 -3.69 -35.31
C GLN A 513 -8.76 -4.06 -35.50
N GLN A 514 -8.46 -4.85 -36.53
CA GLN A 514 -7.10 -5.30 -36.80
C GLN A 514 -6.86 -5.36 -38.31
N ASN A 515 -5.74 -4.79 -38.74
CA ASN A 515 -5.18 -4.90 -40.08
C ASN A 515 -3.81 -5.58 -39.96
N ALA A 516 -3.59 -6.64 -40.72
CA ALA A 516 -2.33 -7.36 -40.78
C ALA A 516 -1.83 -7.39 -42.23
N GLU A 517 -0.54 -7.14 -42.41
CA GLU A 517 0.06 -7.03 -43.73
C GLU A 517 1.35 -7.85 -43.83
N SER A 518 1.45 -8.63 -44.92
CA SER A 518 2.60 -9.47 -45.26
C SER A 518 3.02 -10.44 -44.15
N VAL A 519 2.04 -11.00 -43.43
CA VAL A 519 2.28 -11.94 -42.32
C VAL A 519 2.49 -13.35 -42.87
N GLN A 520 3.54 -14.03 -42.39
CA GLN A 520 3.75 -15.44 -42.76
C GLN A 520 2.69 -16.33 -42.12
N ILE A 521 1.83 -16.92 -42.95
CA ILE A 521 0.66 -17.69 -42.48
C ILE A 521 1.05 -19.00 -41.81
N GLN A 522 2.07 -19.70 -42.32
CA GLN A 522 2.45 -21.01 -41.80
C GLN A 522 2.90 -20.98 -40.33
N PRO A 523 3.89 -20.15 -39.91
CA PRO A 523 4.29 -20.10 -38.51
C PRO A 523 3.17 -19.57 -37.61
N LEU A 524 2.36 -18.64 -38.09
CA LEU A 524 1.19 -18.14 -37.36
C LEU A 524 0.19 -19.28 -37.04
N LEU A 525 -0.18 -20.08 -38.04
CA LEU A 525 -1.12 -21.19 -37.86
C LEU A 525 -0.53 -22.30 -36.99
N GLN A 526 0.77 -22.54 -37.10
CA GLN A 526 1.49 -23.54 -36.32
C GLN A 526 1.48 -23.19 -34.84
N ASP A 527 1.78 -21.93 -34.51
CA ASP A 527 1.91 -21.49 -33.11
C ASP A 527 0.53 -21.30 -32.44
N LEU A 528 -0.48 -20.81 -33.18
CA LEU A 528 -1.82 -20.56 -32.63
C LEU A 528 -2.71 -21.80 -32.59
N PHE A 529 -2.64 -22.65 -33.61
CA PHE A 529 -3.60 -23.75 -33.82
C PHE A 529 -2.95 -25.12 -34.01
N GLY A 530 -1.62 -25.20 -34.09
CA GLY A 530 -0.92 -26.44 -34.42
C GLY A 530 -1.10 -26.87 -35.88
N PHE A 531 -1.61 -26.01 -36.75
CA PHE A 531 -1.85 -26.32 -38.16
C PHE A 531 -0.72 -25.78 -39.05
N HIS A 532 -0.23 -26.60 -39.98
CA HIS A 532 0.85 -26.20 -40.90
C HIS A 532 0.56 -26.56 -42.37
N SER A 533 -0.70 -26.80 -42.71
CA SER A 533 -1.12 -27.22 -44.05
C SER A 533 -1.11 -26.08 -45.07
N PHE A 534 -1.09 -24.82 -44.65
CA PHE A 534 -1.07 -23.67 -45.53
C PHE A 534 0.14 -22.77 -45.25
N SER A 535 0.68 -22.19 -46.32
CA SER A 535 1.77 -21.22 -46.28
C SER A 535 1.53 -20.10 -47.29
N GLY A 536 2.31 -19.02 -47.18
CA GLY A 536 2.20 -17.82 -48.01
C GLY A 536 2.23 -16.55 -47.16
N ASN A 537 2.19 -15.41 -47.84
CA ASN A 537 2.12 -14.09 -47.22
C ASN A 537 0.68 -13.60 -47.19
N GLY A 538 0.15 -13.41 -45.98
CA GLY A 538 -1.24 -13.04 -45.73
C GLY A 538 -1.41 -11.57 -45.39
N ASN A 539 -2.44 -10.96 -45.97
CA ASN A 539 -3.03 -9.71 -45.52
C ASN A 539 -4.42 -10.02 -44.95
N ALA A 540 -4.75 -9.46 -43.78
CA ALA A 540 -6.04 -9.67 -43.15
C ALA A 540 -6.62 -8.38 -42.60
N VAL A 541 -7.92 -8.17 -42.78
CA VAL A 541 -8.69 -7.09 -42.16
C VAL A 541 -9.79 -7.70 -41.33
N ILE A 542 -9.83 -7.36 -40.05
CA ILE A 542 -10.73 -7.91 -39.04
C ILE A 542 -11.42 -6.73 -38.37
N ASP A 543 -12.75 -6.72 -38.40
CA ASP A 543 -13.57 -5.80 -37.61
C ASP A 543 -14.67 -6.61 -36.94
N LEU A 544 -14.59 -6.74 -35.61
CA LEU A 544 -15.46 -7.61 -34.82
C LEU A 544 -16.04 -6.86 -33.63
N THR A 545 -17.33 -7.01 -33.42
CA THR A 545 -18.05 -6.52 -32.24
C THR A 545 -18.71 -7.67 -31.51
N THR A 546 -18.75 -7.61 -30.18
CA THR A 546 -19.49 -8.61 -29.39
C THR A 546 -19.94 -8.04 -28.06
N LYS A 547 -20.90 -8.72 -27.43
CA LYS A 547 -21.35 -8.44 -26.07
C LYS A 547 -21.37 -9.71 -25.23
N GLY A 548 -20.82 -9.66 -24.01
CA GLY A 548 -20.82 -10.81 -23.11
C GLY A 548 -19.86 -10.67 -21.93
N ASN A 549 -20.15 -11.39 -20.85
CA ASN A 549 -19.30 -11.44 -19.66
C ASN A 549 -18.43 -12.70 -19.62
N ASN A 550 -18.59 -13.60 -20.60
CA ASN A 550 -17.81 -14.84 -20.72
C ASN A 550 -17.64 -15.22 -22.19
N ARG A 551 -16.70 -16.14 -22.44
CA ARG A 551 -16.34 -16.61 -23.79
C ARG A 551 -17.54 -17.12 -24.60
N GLU A 552 -18.43 -17.87 -23.97
CA GLU A 552 -19.59 -18.46 -24.65
C GLU A 552 -20.54 -17.36 -25.18
N GLN A 553 -20.87 -16.38 -24.33
CA GLN A 553 -21.68 -15.23 -24.71
C GLN A 553 -20.99 -14.40 -25.80
N MET A 554 -19.68 -14.18 -25.68
CA MET A 554 -18.90 -13.42 -26.66
C MET A 554 -18.91 -14.09 -28.04
N LEU A 555 -18.76 -15.42 -28.12
CA LEU A 555 -18.80 -16.14 -29.40
C LEU A 555 -20.20 -16.12 -30.02
N LYS A 556 -21.25 -16.38 -29.23
CA LYS A 556 -22.65 -16.37 -29.69
C LYS A 556 -23.12 -15.00 -30.18
N ASN A 557 -22.58 -13.92 -29.61
CA ASN A 557 -22.95 -12.54 -29.95
C ASN A 557 -21.94 -11.86 -30.87
N LEU A 558 -20.96 -12.59 -31.42
CA LEU A 558 -19.95 -12.03 -32.31
C LEU A 558 -20.58 -11.60 -33.63
N ASN A 559 -20.30 -10.38 -34.07
CA ASN A 559 -20.71 -9.84 -35.37
C ASN A 559 -19.53 -9.11 -36.02
N GLY A 560 -19.51 -9.05 -37.35
CA GLY A 560 -18.52 -8.25 -38.07
C GLY A 560 -18.02 -8.90 -39.35
N MET A 561 -16.78 -8.61 -39.72
CA MET A 561 -16.19 -9.01 -40.99
C MET A 561 -14.74 -9.47 -40.84
N LEU A 562 -14.38 -10.46 -41.65
CA LEU A 562 -13.03 -10.95 -41.85
C LEU A 562 -12.73 -10.98 -43.35
N THR A 563 -11.72 -10.23 -43.79
CA THR A 563 -11.12 -10.38 -45.12
C THR A 563 -9.73 -10.97 -44.95
N LEU A 564 -9.40 -11.98 -45.74
CA LEU A 564 -8.10 -12.64 -45.76
C LEU A 564 -7.66 -12.84 -47.21
N ASN A 565 -6.47 -12.36 -47.53
CA ASN A 565 -5.83 -12.53 -48.82
C ASN A 565 -4.45 -13.14 -48.60
N ILE A 566 -4.21 -14.35 -49.09
CA ILE A 566 -2.91 -15.00 -49.05
C ILE A 566 -2.34 -15.00 -50.45
N SER A 567 -1.08 -14.61 -50.59
CA SER A 567 -0.36 -14.57 -51.86
C SER A 567 0.84 -15.51 -51.83
N GLU A 568 1.21 -16.02 -53.02
CA GLU A 568 2.43 -16.83 -53.23
C GLU A 568 2.54 -17.99 -52.23
N GLY A 569 1.43 -18.71 -52.05
CA GLY A 569 1.30 -19.73 -51.03
C GLY A 569 1.46 -21.15 -51.54
N ALA A 570 1.37 -22.10 -50.61
CA ALA A 570 1.26 -23.50 -50.94
C ALA A 570 0.38 -24.24 -49.94
N TRP A 571 -0.44 -25.15 -50.45
CA TRP A 571 -1.12 -26.16 -49.67
C TRP A 571 -0.20 -27.38 -49.52
N HIS A 572 0.28 -27.62 -48.31
CA HIS A 572 1.15 -28.73 -47.97
C HIS A 572 0.35 -30.02 -47.72
N GLY A 573 0.94 -31.15 -48.09
CA GLY A 573 0.36 -32.49 -47.91
C GLY A 573 -0.40 -33.02 -49.13
N ILE A 574 -0.64 -32.18 -50.14
CA ILE A 574 -1.32 -32.55 -51.39
C ILE A 574 -0.52 -32.00 -52.56
N ASP A 575 -0.13 -32.85 -53.51
CA ASP A 575 0.52 -32.45 -54.78
C ASP A 575 -0.47 -32.63 -55.93
N MET A 576 -1.30 -31.61 -56.12
CA MET A 576 -2.33 -31.61 -57.16
C MET A 576 -1.71 -31.56 -58.55
N ASP A 577 -0.53 -30.97 -58.74
CA ASP A 577 0.13 -30.94 -60.04
C ASP A 577 0.52 -32.35 -60.49
N ASN A 578 1.08 -33.15 -59.59
CA ASN A 578 1.44 -34.54 -59.85
C ASN A 578 0.20 -35.43 -60.01
N ILE A 579 -0.83 -35.23 -59.19
CA ILE A 579 -2.12 -35.93 -59.36
C ILE A 579 -2.69 -35.60 -60.75
N LEU A 580 -2.74 -34.34 -61.14
CA LEU A 580 -3.33 -33.92 -62.43
C LEU A 580 -2.52 -34.34 -63.66
N LYS A 581 -1.18 -34.36 -63.56
CA LYS A 581 -0.30 -34.69 -64.70
C LYS A 581 -0.06 -36.19 -64.82
N ASN A 582 0.16 -36.87 -63.71
CA ASN A 582 0.65 -38.25 -63.67
C ASN A 582 -0.33 -39.22 -63.02
N GLY A 583 -1.40 -38.74 -62.38
CA GLY A 583 -2.37 -39.51 -61.62
C GLY A 583 -1.71 -40.57 -60.75
N ILE A 584 -0.78 -40.14 -59.90
CA ILE A 584 -0.21 -41.03 -58.89
C ILE A 584 -0.63 -40.43 -57.54
N ILE A 585 -1.62 -41.06 -56.88
CA ILE A 585 -1.80 -40.87 -55.44
C ILE A 585 -0.84 -41.84 -54.74
N SER A 586 0.30 -41.33 -54.28
CA SER A 586 1.15 -42.08 -53.36
C SER A 586 0.40 -42.26 -52.04
N LYS A 587 0.03 -43.50 -51.70
CA LYS A 587 -0.58 -43.82 -50.39
C LYS A 587 0.40 -43.70 -49.22
N ASP A 588 1.68 -43.51 -49.51
CA ASP A 588 2.75 -43.34 -48.53
C ASP A 588 3.42 -41.97 -48.72
N ASN A 589 2.77 -40.92 -48.21
CA ASN A 589 3.25 -39.53 -48.26
C ASN A 589 4.52 -39.30 -47.42
N THR A 590 4.97 -40.31 -46.66
CA THR A 590 6.12 -40.19 -45.75
C THR A 590 7.49 -40.30 -46.45
N GLN A 591 7.53 -40.79 -47.69
CA GLN A 591 8.78 -41.01 -48.45
C GLN A 591 9.01 -40.05 -49.63
N GLN A 592 8.04 -39.18 -49.96
CA GLN A 592 8.24 -38.19 -51.03
C GLN A 592 9.15 -37.06 -50.56
N THR A 593 10.31 -36.95 -51.22
CA THR A 593 11.27 -35.86 -51.01
C THR A 593 11.42 -35.08 -52.31
N PRO A 594 11.00 -33.80 -52.38
CA PRO A 594 10.39 -33.00 -51.30
C PRO A 594 8.95 -33.43 -50.95
N PRO A 595 8.44 -33.03 -49.77
CA PRO A 595 7.06 -33.30 -49.35
C PRO A 595 6.04 -32.80 -50.38
N PRO A 596 4.91 -33.51 -50.58
CA PRO A 596 3.90 -33.11 -51.55
C PRO A 596 3.31 -31.75 -51.18
N LYS A 597 3.23 -30.83 -52.15
CA LYS A 597 2.62 -29.52 -51.99
C LYS A 597 1.99 -29.03 -53.29
N THR A 598 0.96 -28.21 -53.17
CA THR A 598 0.30 -27.53 -54.29
C THR A 598 0.48 -26.03 -54.14
N PRO A 599 1.38 -25.40 -54.92
CA PRO A 599 1.52 -23.95 -54.95
C PRO A 599 0.21 -23.27 -55.41
N PHE A 600 -0.06 -22.08 -54.91
CA PHE A 600 -1.16 -21.23 -55.38
C PHE A 600 -0.72 -19.76 -55.45
N HIS A 601 -1.25 -19.03 -56.42
CA HIS A 601 -0.97 -17.61 -56.60
C HIS A 601 -1.68 -16.78 -55.55
N HIS A 602 -2.97 -17.05 -55.33
CA HIS A 602 -3.75 -16.37 -54.32
C HIS A 602 -4.85 -17.24 -53.70
N PHE A 603 -5.19 -16.92 -52.46
CA PHE A 603 -6.37 -17.37 -51.74
C PHE A 603 -7.08 -16.15 -51.17
N VAL A 604 -8.36 -15.98 -51.48
CA VAL A 604 -9.18 -14.82 -51.08
C VAL A 604 -10.42 -15.32 -50.34
N LEU A 605 -10.58 -14.87 -49.09
CA LEU A 605 -11.73 -15.14 -48.24
C LEU A 605 -12.32 -13.81 -47.76
N ASN A 606 -13.62 -13.62 -48.01
CA ASN A 606 -14.41 -12.54 -47.43
C ASN A 606 -15.55 -13.16 -46.65
N SER A 607 -15.53 -12.97 -45.33
CA SER A 607 -16.51 -13.55 -44.43
C SER A 607 -17.25 -12.49 -43.63
N GLU A 608 -18.57 -12.60 -43.61
CA GLU A 608 -19.45 -11.86 -42.71
C GLU A 608 -19.83 -12.76 -41.54
N ILE A 609 -19.77 -12.22 -40.33
CA ILE A 609 -20.10 -12.93 -39.10
C ILE A 609 -21.36 -12.29 -38.52
N ASP A 610 -22.40 -13.09 -38.34
CA ASP A 610 -23.64 -12.69 -37.67
C ASP A 610 -23.97 -13.70 -36.57
N LYS A 611 -24.04 -13.23 -35.33
CA LYS A 611 -24.35 -14.04 -34.13
C LYS A 611 -23.52 -15.32 -34.03
N GLY A 612 -22.20 -15.17 -34.21
CA GLY A 612 -21.25 -16.27 -34.11
C GLY A 612 -21.20 -17.20 -35.32
N ILE A 613 -21.99 -16.97 -36.37
CA ILE A 613 -21.96 -17.75 -37.60
C ILE A 613 -21.22 -16.95 -38.67
N SER A 614 -20.01 -17.41 -39.00
CA SER A 614 -19.20 -16.92 -40.11
C SER A 614 -19.71 -17.48 -41.42
N ARG A 615 -20.09 -16.63 -42.37
CA ARG A 615 -20.54 -17.02 -43.72
C ARG A 615 -19.63 -16.37 -44.75
N HIS A 616 -19.42 -17.05 -45.86
CA HIS A 616 -18.71 -16.49 -47.00
C HIS A 616 -19.30 -17.00 -48.31
N VAL A 617 -19.11 -16.23 -49.37
CA VAL A 617 -19.58 -16.57 -50.71
C VAL A 617 -18.45 -16.31 -51.69
N ASN A 618 -18.19 -17.28 -52.58
CA ASN A 618 -17.17 -17.20 -53.62
C ASN A 618 -15.75 -16.95 -53.07
N THR A 619 -15.36 -17.64 -52.00
CA THR A 619 -13.94 -17.78 -51.62
C THR A 619 -13.20 -18.43 -52.77
N GLU A 620 -12.04 -17.91 -53.15
CA GLU A 620 -11.29 -18.35 -54.32
C GLU A 620 -9.89 -18.81 -53.93
N LEU A 621 -9.45 -19.95 -54.48
CA LEU A 621 -8.06 -20.38 -54.51
C LEU A 621 -7.66 -20.62 -55.96
N PHE A 622 -6.63 -19.92 -56.42
CA PHE A 622 -6.15 -20.00 -57.79
C PHE A 622 -4.68 -20.43 -57.85
N SER A 623 -4.39 -21.45 -58.64
CA SER A 623 -3.05 -21.93 -58.98
C SER A 623 -2.93 -22.20 -60.48
N ASP A 624 -1.74 -22.57 -60.95
CA ASP A 624 -1.50 -22.94 -62.34
C ASP A 624 -2.31 -24.17 -62.78
N SER A 625 -2.68 -25.04 -61.84
CA SER A 625 -3.34 -26.32 -62.10
C SER A 625 -4.80 -26.37 -61.65
N LEU A 626 -5.19 -25.53 -60.69
CA LEU A 626 -6.48 -25.56 -60.04
C LEU A 626 -7.08 -24.16 -59.89
N HIS A 627 -8.39 -24.11 -60.09
CA HIS A 627 -9.22 -22.99 -59.65
C HIS A 627 -10.35 -23.54 -58.77
N VAL A 628 -10.33 -23.20 -57.49
CA VAL A 628 -11.31 -23.65 -56.50
C VAL A 628 -12.17 -22.47 -56.08
N VAL A 629 -13.48 -22.64 -56.11
CA VAL A 629 -14.45 -21.68 -55.56
C VAL A 629 -15.23 -22.37 -54.44
N SER A 630 -15.34 -21.74 -53.27
CA SER A 630 -16.11 -22.23 -52.11
C SER A 630 -17.14 -21.22 -51.64
N SER A 631 -18.27 -21.72 -51.16
CA SER A 631 -19.25 -20.96 -50.39
C SER A 631 -19.73 -21.82 -49.24
N GLY A 632 -19.89 -21.21 -48.06
CA GLY A 632 -20.18 -21.99 -46.87
C GLY A 632 -20.36 -21.16 -45.62
N TYR A 633 -20.41 -21.87 -44.49
CA TYR A 633 -20.46 -21.27 -43.17
C TYR A 633 -19.68 -22.08 -42.15
N THR A 634 -19.24 -21.40 -41.09
CA THR A 634 -18.67 -21.98 -39.88
C THR A 634 -19.37 -21.38 -38.66
N ASP A 635 -19.91 -22.23 -37.79
CA ASP A 635 -20.34 -21.83 -36.45
C ASP A 635 -19.12 -21.76 -35.54
N LEU A 636 -18.78 -20.55 -35.08
CA LEU A 636 -17.58 -20.30 -34.27
C LEU A 636 -17.70 -20.82 -32.84
N SER A 637 -18.93 -21.11 -32.39
CA SER A 637 -19.20 -21.63 -31.05
C SER A 637 -19.07 -23.15 -30.99
N THR A 638 -19.61 -23.86 -32.00
CA THR A 638 -19.54 -25.33 -32.10
C THR A 638 -18.34 -25.83 -32.89
N GLN A 639 -17.67 -24.93 -33.64
CA GLN A 639 -16.65 -25.25 -34.63
C GLN A 639 -17.15 -26.18 -35.76
N GLU A 640 -18.47 -26.21 -36.00
CA GLU A 640 -19.06 -26.93 -37.13
C GLU A 640 -18.96 -26.09 -38.40
N LEU A 641 -18.55 -26.72 -39.49
CA LEU A 641 -18.46 -26.12 -40.81
C LEU A 641 -19.28 -26.90 -41.84
N SER A 642 -19.79 -26.17 -42.82
CA SER A 642 -20.37 -26.73 -44.06
C SER A 642 -19.92 -25.90 -45.25
N GLU A 643 -19.17 -26.50 -46.14
CA GLU A 643 -18.60 -25.86 -47.34
C GLU A 643 -19.04 -26.59 -48.60
N ASP A 644 -19.51 -25.84 -49.60
CA ASP A 644 -19.76 -26.31 -50.95
C ASP A 644 -18.61 -25.82 -51.87
N LEU A 645 -17.76 -26.75 -52.31
CA LEU A 645 -16.59 -26.45 -53.14
C LEU A 645 -16.85 -26.84 -54.59
N LEU A 646 -16.31 -26.06 -55.52
CA LEU A 646 -16.27 -26.38 -56.94
C LEU A 646 -14.83 -26.27 -57.43
N ILE A 647 -14.24 -27.42 -57.77
CA ILE A 647 -12.85 -27.52 -58.25
C ILE A 647 -12.85 -27.58 -59.77
N ARG A 648 -12.10 -26.68 -60.42
CA ARG A 648 -11.87 -26.64 -61.87
C ARG A 648 -10.39 -26.91 -62.17
N ASN A 649 -10.14 -27.59 -63.27
CA ASN A 649 -8.79 -27.72 -63.82
C ASN A 649 -8.44 -26.44 -64.59
N ALA A 650 -7.43 -25.71 -64.13
CA ALA A 650 -7.02 -24.44 -64.75
C ALA A 650 -6.34 -24.65 -66.12
N LEU A 651 -5.66 -25.77 -66.32
CA LEU A 651 -4.99 -26.12 -67.59
C LEU A 651 -5.99 -26.57 -68.67
N ASN A 652 -7.11 -27.19 -68.26
CA ASN A 652 -8.17 -27.65 -69.15
C ASN A 652 -9.55 -27.17 -68.67
N PRO A 653 -9.89 -25.88 -68.86
CA PRO A 653 -11.13 -25.30 -68.32
C PRO A 653 -12.42 -25.92 -68.87
N GLN A 654 -12.34 -26.65 -69.98
CA GLN A 654 -13.47 -27.35 -70.60
C GLN A 654 -13.86 -28.64 -69.86
N ASN A 655 -12.98 -29.16 -69.01
CA ASN A 655 -13.28 -30.34 -68.20
C ASN A 655 -14.40 -30.03 -67.20
N LYS A 656 -15.25 -31.02 -66.93
CA LYS A 656 -16.33 -30.87 -65.95
C LYS A 656 -15.73 -30.55 -64.58
N PRO A 657 -16.27 -29.53 -63.88
CA PRO A 657 -15.82 -29.23 -62.53
C PRO A 657 -16.24 -30.33 -61.55
N ILE A 658 -15.47 -30.49 -60.48
CA ILE A 658 -15.74 -31.46 -59.42
C ILE A 658 -16.39 -30.73 -58.24
N PRO A 659 -17.68 -30.94 -57.96
CA PRO A 659 -18.32 -30.37 -56.79
C PRO A 659 -18.11 -31.27 -55.57
N LEU A 660 -17.60 -30.69 -54.49
CA LEU A 660 -17.37 -31.37 -53.21
C LEU A 660 -18.15 -30.68 -52.09
N LYS A 661 -18.45 -31.45 -51.05
CA LYS A 661 -19.03 -30.97 -49.79
C LYS A 661 -18.09 -31.30 -48.65
N ILE A 662 -17.76 -30.32 -47.84
CA ILE A 662 -17.04 -30.51 -46.58
C ILE A 662 -18.01 -30.25 -45.44
N ARG A 663 -18.17 -31.20 -44.51
CA ARG A 663 -19.06 -31.08 -43.35
C ARG A 663 -18.44 -31.69 -42.11
N GLY A 664 -18.78 -31.16 -40.93
CA GLY A 664 -18.33 -31.69 -39.64
C GLY A 664 -17.62 -30.60 -38.84
N THR A 665 -16.76 -30.99 -37.90
CA THR A 665 -15.98 -30.03 -37.14
C THR A 665 -14.72 -29.62 -37.89
N VAL A 666 -14.22 -28.41 -37.65
CA VAL A 666 -12.94 -27.91 -38.24
C VAL A 666 -11.78 -28.88 -38.01
N GLN A 667 -11.75 -29.59 -36.88
CA GLN A 667 -10.69 -30.55 -36.56
C GLN A 667 -10.84 -31.90 -37.26
N ASN A 668 -12.07 -32.30 -37.61
CA ASN A 668 -12.34 -33.58 -38.25
C ASN A 668 -13.42 -33.45 -39.34
N PRO A 669 -13.11 -32.77 -40.46
CA PRO A 669 -14.06 -32.59 -41.53
C PRO A 669 -14.24 -33.88 -42.35
N SER A 670 -15.48 -34.18 -42.74
CA SER A 670 -15.82 -35.19 -43.75
C SER A 670 -15.89 -34.54 -45.12
N ILE A 671 -15.22 -35.13 -46.12
CA ILE A 671 -15.20 -34.64 -47.51
C ILE A 671 -15.96 -35.64 -48.37
N THR A 672 -16.97 -35.17 -49.08
CA THR A 672 -17.84 -36.00 -49.94
C THR A 672 -18.06 -35.33 -51.29
N ILE A 673 -18.44 -36.11 -52.30
CA ILE A 673 -18.81 -35.59 -53.62
C ILE A 673 -20.25 -35.10 -53.58
N ASP A 674 -20.54 -33.93 -54.15
CA ASP A 674 -21.91 -33.44 -54.28
C ASP A 674 -22.66 -34.12 -55.43
N TYR A 675 -23.17 -35.33 -55.17
CA TYR A 675 -23.92 -36.12 -56.14
C TYR A 675 -25.11 -35.36 -56.75
N ASN A 676 -25.81 -34.56 -55.95
CA ASN A 676 -26.98 -33.82 -56.42
C ASN A 676 -26.57 -32.78 -57.48
N ARG A 677 -25.48 -32.05 -57.23
CA ARG A 677 -24.96 -31.04 -58.17
C ARG A 677 -24.32 -31.66 -59.41
N LEU A 678 -23.79 -32.88 -59.31
CA LEU A 678 -23.29 -33.65 -60.46
C LEU A 678 -24.38 -34.22 -61.36
N THR A 679 -25.56 -34.51 -60.79
CA THR A 679 -26.66 -35.18 -61.47
C THR A 679 -27.84 -34.27 -61.77
N ASP A 680 -27.68 -32.98 -61.51
CA ASP A 680 -28.67 -31.95 -61.78
C ASP A 680 -28.91 -31.82 -63.29
N GLY A 681 -30.17 -31.81 -63.70
CA GLY A 681 -30.59 -31.86 -65.11
C GLY A 681 -30.55 -33.24 -65.79
N LEU A 682 -30.14 -34.31 -65.10
CA LEU A 682 -30.20 -35.69 -65.62
C LEU A 682 -31.48 -36.39 -65.15
N ASN A 683 -32.23 -37.00 -66.08
CA ASN A 683 -33.58 -37.50 -65.80
C ASN A 683 -33.63 -39.03 -65.63
N SER A 684 -32.69 -39.79 -66.19
CA SER A 684 -32.68 -41.26 -66.08
C SER A 684 -31.71 -41.78 -64.99
N PRO A 685 -32.08 -42.85 -64.26
CA PRO A 685 -31.17 -43.51 -63.33
C PRO A 685 -29.85 -43.95 -63.99
N GLN A 686 -29.88 -44.37 -65.26
CA GLN A 686 -28.67 -44.72 -66.01
C GLN A 686 -27.79 -43.50 -66.30
N GLU A 687 -28.34 -42.33 -66.64
CA GLU A 687 -27.54 -41.11 -66.84
C GLU A 687 -26.91 -40.62 -65.53
N LYS A 688 -27.65 -40.69 -64.41
CA LYS A 688 -27.11 -40.32 -63.10
C LYS A 688 -26.00 -41.28 -62.65
N GLN A 689 -26.22 -42.59 -62.85
CA GLN A 689 -25.21 -43.61 -62.57
C GLN A 689 -24.00 -43.45 -63.50
N LYS A 690 -24.20 -43.11 -64.77
CA LYS A 690 -23.12 -42.84 -65.73
C LYS A 690 -22.41 -41.52 -65.46
N ALA A 691 -23.08 -40.49 -64.95
CA ALA A 691 -22.45 -39.24 -64.54
C ALA A 691 -21.64 -39.42 -63.25
N LEU A 692 -22.13 -40.19 -62.29
CA LEU A 692 -21.38 -40.59 -61.11
C LEU A 692 -20.22 -41.53 -61.48
N GLU A 693 -20.46 -42.54 -62.32
CA GLU A 693 -19.41 -43.44 -62.82
C GLU A 693 -18.37 -42.63 -63.60
N ASN A 694 -18.77 -41.73 -64.50
CA ASN A 694 -17.84 -40.85 -65.22
C ASN A 694 -17.12 -39.91 -64.27
N THR A 695 -17.76 -39.34 -63.25
CA THR A 695 -17.07 -38.46 -62.29
C THR A 695 -16.12 -39.24 -61.42
N LEU A 696 -16.52 -40.43 -60.94
CA LEU A 696 -15.66 -41.34 -60.18
C LEU A 696 -14.55 -41.91 -61.05
N ARG A 697 -14.77 -42.10 -62.36
CA ARG A 697 -13.83 -42.60 -63.35
C ARG A 697 -12.90 -41.50 -63.84
N GLU A 698 -13.38 -40.26 -63.98
CA GLU A 698 -12.60 -39.05 -64.22
C GLU A 698 -11.79 -38.70 -62.98
N GLN A 699 -12.33 -38.89 -61.77
CA GLN A 699 -11.58 -38.85 -60.52
C GLN A 699 -10.55 -39.98 -60.48
N TRP A 700 -10.92 -41.21 -60.85
CA TRP A 700 -9.96 -42.33 -60.94
C TRP A 700 -8.91 -42.15 -62.04
N GLN A 701 -9.23 -41.43 -63.13
CA GLN A 701 -8.30 -41.06 -64.21
C GLN A 701 -7.42 -39.87 -63.83
N TRP A 702 -7.95 -38.91 -63.06
CA TRP A 702 -7.19 -37.92 -62.28
C TRP A 702 -6.24 -38.59 -61.28
N ILE A 703 -6.56 -39.80 -60.81
CA ILE A 703 -5.82 -40.54 -59.78
C ILE A 703 -4.95 -41.66 -60.40
N ASN A 704 -5.06 -41.92 -61.71
CA ASN A 704 -4.31 -42.91 -62.49
C ASN A 704 -4.54 -42.74 -64.01
N PRO A 705 -3.64 -42.10 -64.78
CA PRO A 705 -3.84 -41.83 -66.20
C PRO A 705 -3.40 -43.02 -67.08
N ASN A 706 -2.70 -44.01 -66.52
CA ASN A 706 -2.09 -45.12 -67.26
C ASN A 706 -2.94 -46.39 -67.30
N ARG A 707 -4.22 -46.25 -67.69
CA ARG A 707 -4.97 -47.37 -68.29
C ARG A 707 -5.83 -46.85 -69.44
N LYS A 708 -5.24 -46.82 -70.64
CA LYS A 708 -6.00 -47.11 -71.86
C LYS A 708 -6.12 -48.61 -72.03
#